data_AF-A0AAU9EA50-F1
#
_entry.id   AF-A0AAU9EA50-F1
#
_cell.length_a   1.000
_cell.length_b   1.000
_cell.length_c   1.000
_cell.angle_alpha   90.00
_cell.angle_beta   90.00
_cell.angle_gamma   90.00
#
_symmetry.space_group_name_H-M   'P 1'
#
loop_
_entity.id
_entity.type
_entity.pdbx_description
1 polymer ?
#
loop_
_entity_poly.entity_id
_entity_poly.type
_entity_poly.pdbx_seq_one_letter_code
_entity_poly.pdbx_strand_id
1 'polypeptide(L)'
;MKQFKRCWLGLGLAALMILLGGSALADPVAAAPASGASPPGNSAERPVAKSSRAPRHVSIRLEHPERVLVAGETGYLDLEARLITPQGAAGPALTWDTGEKGPVTLYIASSSGSGIAFLDKAHPERPHQHILVQFKRPEGNLAQPLRTRVEYTVTSRTKAGKHSFWLDIFAELKTPDGTLVHDAGAMRLPFEVDTHLRTKLLMLAVVAAAVFLFIVEWVRVDVVAIVMMVLLPELGLLNSADTFRGLSSNAVVAIIGVMIISYGLNRAGLVHRIIQPILGFVSKSPSRLVVTFSSLIAAISGVMQNTGAAVLFLPAVRSVTFQKLKVPISRVLMPIGMAAILGGTLTMIGTSPLILLNDILPPGMAKFGFLELTPIGLALALAGIAYLSTGGMKMLAKISARQSDLSNGSANGGEPSFLSSYPLIQGPYEILVPEGYRPGEGPQELVHIRRRFLVNIVAVSKNGGACDSSPLPGTALRAGMVLCAYGPKDEVAAFVSQYGLVLRDGPQVFKDNMFNPNLAGIVEGVVSPRSSLIGQTIKDIRFRETFGVSPLAVHQGGRTYYQELADLPLQSGDTLLLHGTWEKFEALQAFHQNFIIITPFDQEFHKPEKAKWALICFLVALAMMIVSSFYFQNLPYNPIPLSVCLMVGAVGMVLSKVITISEAYHAVDWRTVFLLGGLIPLGMAVDQTGTANWIAKGIVLGLGSLMSPLLLLLVLALLSAAFTLVISNVGAATLLVPLGISIAHHIGIDPRVAAIVVGLGVSNSFLLPTHQVNALYMGPGEYKTRDYISIGGILSVIYIVVLVAMTYLFYL
;
A
#
# COMPACT_ATOMS: atom_id res chain seq x y z
N MET A 1 -0.75 -13.33 35.24
CA MET A 1 0.49 -13.72 34.50
C MET A 1 0.57 -15.22 34.16
N LYS A 2 0.26 -16.16 35.08
CA LYS A 2 0.25 -17.62 34.79
C LYS A 2 -0.91 -18.12 33.91
N GLN A 3 -2.12 -17.55 34.05
CA GLN A 3 -3.26 -17.86 33.16
C GLN A 3 -3.07 -17.33 31.73
N PHE A 4 -2.39 -16.19 31.56
CA PHE A 4 -2.11 -15.60 30.25
C PHE A 4 -1.05 -16.38 29.46
N LYS A 5 -0.03 -16.94 30.14
CA LYS A 5 0.92 -17.90 29.55
C LYS A 5 0.23 -19.22 29.14
N ARG A 6 -0.77 -19.68 29.90
CA ARG A 6 -1.59 -20.85 29.53
C ARG A 6 -2.46 -20.60 28.30
N CYS A 7 -2.99 -19.39 28.12
CA CYS A 7 -3.70 -19.01 26.89
C CYS A 7 -2.76 -18.95 25.67
N TRP A 8 -1.54 -18.44 25.84
CA TRP A 8 -0.52 -18.41 24.77
C TRP A 8 0.01 -19.79 24.41
N LEU A 9 0.24 -20.67 25.40
CA LEU A 9 0.52 -22.08 25.13
C LEU A 9 -0.67 -22.76 24.47
N GLY A 10 -1.91 -22.46 24.90
CA GLY A 10 -3.14 -23.03 24.33
C GLY A 10 -3.40 -22.60 22.88
N LEU A 11 -3.15 -21.34 22.53
CA LEU A 11 -3.26 -20.83 21.15
C LEU A 11 -2.10 -21.27 20.26
N GLY A 12 -0.88 -21.35 20.82
CA GLY A 12 0.28 -21.94 20.13
C GLY A 12 0.10 -23.43 19.87
N LEU A 13 -0.44 -24.19 20.84
CA LEU A 13 -0.79 -25.60 20.71
C LEU A 13 -2.02 -25.80 19.82
N ALA A 14 -2.99 -24.89 19.80
CA ALA A 14 -4.12 -24.95 18.87
C ALA A 14 -3.68 -24.69 17.43
N ALA A 15 -2.80 -23.72 17.19
CA ALA A 15 -2.19 -23.50 15.88
C ALA A 15 -1.31 -24.70 15.46
N LEU A 16 -0.58 -25.30 16.40
CA LEU A 16 0.23 -26.50 16.15
C LEU A 16 -0.64 -27.76 15.96
N MET A 17 -1.78 -27.90 16.65
CA MET A 17 -2.75 -28.98 16.44
C MET A 17 -3.57 -28.79 15.16
N ILE A 18 -3.81 -27.57 14.69
CA ILE A 18 -4.37 -27.32 13.37
C ILE A 18 -3.34 -27.65 12.27
N LEU A 19 -2.04 -27.50 12.57
CA LEU A 19 -0.93 -27.93 11.70
C LEU A 19 -0.65 -29.45 11.73
N LEU A 20 -0.99 -30.16 12.82
CA LEU A 20 -0.67 -31.58 13.02
C LEU A 20 -1.87 -32.54 13.04
N GLY A 21 -3.08 -32.02 13.29
CA GLY A 21 -4.32 -32.76 13.53
C GLY A 21 -5.31 -32.59 12.38
N GLY A 22 -4.88 -32.91 11.17
CA GLY A 22 -5.77 -33.09 10.03
C GLY A 22 -6.37 -34.50 10.01
N SER A 23 -7.04 -34.93 11.07
CA SER A 23 -8.01 -36.04 11.03
C SER A 23 -8.77 -36.16 12.36
N ALA A 24 -10.08 -36.39 12.22
CA ALA A 24 -11.08 -36.72 13.24
C ALA A 24 -11.96 -35.57 13.76
N LEU A 25 -13.28 -35.80 13.58
CA LEU A 25 -14.46 -35.10 14.08
C LEU A 25 -15.02 -33.95 13.23
N ALA A 26 -15.52 -34.32 12.05
CA ALA A 26 -16.86 -33.93 11.64
C ALA A 26 -17.41 -35.00 10.68
N ASP A 27 -18.36 -35.81 11.14
CA ASP A 27 -19.17 -36.63 10.24
C ASP A 27 -20.05 -35.72 9.36
N PRO A 28 -20.35 -36.16 8.12
CA PRO A 28 -20.76 -35.27 7.05
C PRO A 28 -22.28 -35.26 6.86
N VAL A 29 -22.85 -34.06 6.70
CA VAL A 29 -24.03 -33.89 5.83
C VAL A 29 -23.50 -33.89 4.39
N ALA A 30 -23.92 -34.91 3.64
CA ALA A 30 -23.40 -35.28 2.34
C ALA A 30 -23.41 -34.16 1.29
N ALA A 31 -22.24 -33.86 0.72
CA ALA A 31 -22.10 -33.32 -0.63
C ALA A 31 -20.76 -33.84 -1.20
N ALA A 32 -20.83 -34.62 -2.27
CA ALA A 32 -19.71 -35.35 -2.86
C ALA A 32 -18.59 -34.41 -3.38
N PRO A 33 -17.32 -34.85 -3.33
CA PRO A 33 -16.15 -33.98 -3.54
C PRO A 33 -15.71 -33.90 -5.01
N ALA A 34 -15.23 -32.71 -5.40
CA ALA A 34 -14.39 -32.52 -6.57
C ALA A 34 -12.92 -32.43 -6.13
N SER A 35 -12.18 -33.53 -6.24
CA SER A 35 -10.70 -33.58 -6.25
C SER A 35 -10.21 -33.59 -7.70
N GLY A 36 -9.12 -32.97 -8.15
CA GLY A 36 -7.96 -32.44 -7.47
C GLY A 36 -6.69 -32.89 -8.22
N ALA A 37 -6.05 -31.94 -8.92
CA ALA A 37 -4.64 -31.84 -9.35
C ALA A 37 -4.02 -32.85 -10.34
N SER A 38 -3.21 -32.31 -11.27
CA SER A 38 -2.32 -33.00 -12.23
C SER A 38 -0.92 -32.38 -12.15
N PRO A 39 0.17 -33.15 -12.38
CA PRO A 39 1.42 -32.57 -12.90
C PRO A 39 1.98 -33.43 -14.09
N PRO A 40 3.11 -33.07 -14.72
CA PRO A 40 3.17 -32.16 -15.86
C PRO A 40 3.71 -32.83 -17.15
N GLY A 41 3.44 -32.21 -18.31
CA GLY A 41 4.19 -32.40 -19.56
C GLY A 41 3.75 -33.57 -20.44
N ASN A 42 3.03 -33.29 -21.53
CA ASN A 42 3.52 -33.34 -22.91
C ASN A 42 2.34 -33.09 -23.85
N SER A 43 2.55 -32.30 -24.90
CA SER A 43 1.60 -32.02 -25.96
C SER A 43 1.23 -33.30 -26.72
N ALA A 44 0.15 -33.94 -26.30
CA ALA A 44 -0.64 -34.87 -27.09
C ALA A 44 -2.04 -34.88 -26.48
N GLU A 45 -3.07 -34.66 -27.30
CA GLU A 45 -4.47 -34.84 -26.91
C GLU A 45 -4.65 -36.18 -26.21
N ARG A 46 -4.75 -36.17 -24.87
CA ARG A 46 -5.18 -37.34 -24.11
C ARG A 46 -6.71 -37.32 -24.04
N PRO A 47 -7.38 -38.43 -24.38
CA PRO A 47 -8.82 -38.51 -24.37
C PRO A 47 -9.31 -38.30 -22.94
N VAL A 48 -10.22 -37.32 -22.78
CA VAL A 48 -10.93 -37.02 -21.54
C VAL A 48 -11.42 -38.33 -20.92
N ALA A 49 -11.05 -38.60 -19.66
CA ALA A 49 -11.58 -39.72 -18.90
C ALA A 49 -13.11 -39.65 -18.95
N LYS A 50 -13.75 -40.72 -19.46
CA LYS A 50 -15.21 -40.84 -19.60
C LYS A 50 -15.88 -40.59 -18.24
N SER A 51 -16.31 -39.36 -17.99
CA SER A 51 -17.23 -39.07 -16.89
C SER A 51 -18.52 -39.84 -17.16
N SER A 52 -19.08 -40.50 -16.15
CA SER A 52 -20.27 -41.35 -16.28
C SER A 52 -21.57 -40.59 -16.62
N ARG A 53 -21.49 -39.28 -16.89
CA ARG A 53 -22.62 -38.38 -17.16
C ARG A 53 -22.63 -37.78 -18.58
N ALA A 54 -21.67 -38.09 -19.44
CA ALA A 54 -21.70 -37.61 -20.82
C ALA A 54 -22.62 -38.49 -21.70
N PRO A 55 -23.48 -37.90 -22.54
CA PRO A 55 -24.31 -38.66 -23.48
C PRO A 55 -23.41 -39.48 -24.42
N ARG A 56 -23.78 -40.73 -24.67
CA ARG A 56 -22.92 -41.71 -25.34
C ARG A 56 -23.17 -41.81 -26.84
N HIS A 57 -24.36 -41.42 -27.28
CA HIS A 57 -24.85 -41.66 -28.63
C HIS A 57 -25.42 -40.39 -29.29
N VAL A 58 -25.71 -39.34 -28.52
CA VAL A 58 -26.21 -38.04 -29.02
C VAL A 58 -25.24 -36.90 -28.70
N SER A 59 -24.85 -36.13 -29.71
CA SER A 59 -24.21 -34.81 -29.56
C SER A 59 -25.13 -33.71 -30.03
N ILE A 60 -25.11 -32.58 -29.35
CA ILE A 60 -25.74 -31.33 -29.84
C ILE A 60 -24.61 -30.39 -30.24
N ARG A 61 -24.79 -29.71 -31.36
CA ARG A 61 -23.93 -28.61 -31.80
C ARG A 61 -24.77 -27.38 -32.07
N LEU A 62 -24.18 -26.22 -31.85
CA LEU A 62 -24.69 -24.97 -32.40
C LEU A 62 -24.34 -24.94 -33.87
N GLU A 63 -25.30 -24.64 -34.74
CA GLU A 63 -25.04 -24.55 -36.18
C GLU A 63 -24.07 -23.40 -36.48
N HIS A 64 -24.08 -22.34 -35.67
CA HIS A 64 -23.17 -21.19 -35.75
C HIS A 64 -22.47 -20.97 -34.39
N PRO A 65 -21.47 -21.80 -34.05
CA PRO A 65 -20.83 -21.77 -32.73
C PRO A 65 -20.01 -20.49 -32.48
N GLU A 66 -19.65 -19.76 -33.54
CA GLU A 66 -18.85 -18.52 -33.47
C GLU A 66 -19.70 -17.25 -33.32
N ARG A 67 -21.04 -17.37 -33.31
CA ARG A 67 -21.91 -16.20 -33.19
C ARG A 67 -21.82 -15.62 -31.78
N VAL A 68 -21.24 -14.43 -31.68
CA VAL A 68 -21.21 -13.64 -30.45
C VAL A 68 -22.61 -13.09 -30.17
N LEU A 69 -23.14 -13.36 -28.98
CA LEU A 69 -24.44 -12.85 -28.53
C LEU A 69 -24.25 -11.46 -27.93
N VAL A 70 -25.24 -10.57 -28.05
CA VAL A 70 -25.16 -9.21 -27.50
C VAL A 70 -25.99 -9.10 -26.23
N ALA A 71 -25.41 -8.56 -25.16
CA ALA A 71 -26.12 -8.36 -23.90
C ALA A 71 -27.30 -7.39 -24.08
N GLY A 72 -28.51 -7.81 -23.67
CA GLY A 72 -29.74 -7.05 -23.81
C GLY A 72 -30.54 -7.37 -25.08
N GLU A 73 -30.00 -8.20 -25.99
CA GLU A 73 -30.71 -8.60 -27.21
C GLU A 73 -31.44 -9.93 -27.05
N THR A 74 -32.51 -10.06 -27.83
CA THR A 74 -33.21 -11.32 -28.07
C THR A 74 -32.80 -11.88 -29.43
N GLY A 75 -32.76 -13.20 -29.54
CA GLY A 75 -32.34 -13.85 -30.77
C GLY A 75 -32.70 -15.32 -30.83
N TYR A 76 -32.17 -16.00 -31.84
CA TYR A 76 -32.43 -17.41 -32.09
C TYR A 76 -31.12 -18.20 -32.10
N LEU A 77 -31.10 -19.32 -31.38
CA LEU A 77 -30.05 -20.34 -31.43
C LEU A 77 -30.58 -21.53 -32.23
N ASP A 78 -29.88 -21.85 -33.32
CA ASP A 78 -30.15 -23.03 -34.12
C ASP A 78 -29.31 -24.20 -33.56
N LEU A 79 -30.00 -25.17 -32.98
CA LEU A 79 -29.42 -26.36 -32.36
C LEU A 79 -29.55 -27.55 -33.31
N GLU A 80 -28.44 -28.27 -33.50
CA GLU A 80 -28.35 -29.47 -34.33
C GLU A 80 -28.01 -30.68 -33.46
N ALA A 81 -28.88 -31.69 -33.39
CA ALA A 81 -28.62 -32.95 -32.71
C ALA A 81 -28.15 -34.02 -33.71
N ARG A 82 -26.97 -34.59 -33.48
CA ARG A 82 -26.33 -35.63 -34.31
C ARG A 82 -26.09 -36.90 -33.49
N LEU A 83 -26.33 -38.04 -34.14
CA LEU A 83 -25.94 -39.34 -33.60
C LEU A 83 -24.43 -39.53 -33.74
N ILE A 84 -23.78 -40.02 -32.69
CA ILE A 84 -22.35 -40.30 -32.65
C ILE A 84 -22.16 -41.79 -32.44
N THR A 85 -21.32 -42.42 -33.25
CA THR A 85 -20.87 -43.79 -33.02
C THR A 85 -19.64 -43.77 -32.11
N PRO A 86 -19.63 -44.45 -30.97
CA PRO A 86 -18.47 -44.48 -30.08
C PRO A 86 -17.22 -45.04 -30.81
N GLN A 87 -16.08 -44.36 -30.71
CA GLN A 87 -14.82 -44.85 -31.28
C GLN A 87 -14.49 -46.24 -30.73
N GLY A 88 -14.38 -47.23 -31.62
CA GLY A 88 -14.08 -48.64 -31.31
C GLY A 88 -15.29 -49.59 -31.29
N ALA A 89 -16.52 -49.12 -31.52
CA ALA A 89 -17.69 -49.98 -31.66
C ALA A 89 -17.89 -50.40 -33.13
N ALA A 90 -17.56 -51.66 -33.46
CA ALA A 90 -18.00 -52.30 -34.70
C ALA A 90 -19.46 -52.75 -34.52
N GLY A 91 -20.41 -51.85 -34.78
CA GLY A 91 -21.84 -52.12 -34.70
C GLY A 91 -22.62 -51.30 -35.74
N PRO A 92 -23.81 -51.79 -36.17
CA PRO A 92 -24.58 -51.13 -37.21
C PRO A 92 -25.13 -49.77 -36.76
N ALA A 93 -25.31 -48.84 -37.70
CA ALA A 93 -25.62 -47.43 -37.39
C ALA A 93 -26.96 -47.28 -36.63
N LEU A 94 -26.91 -46.56 -35.51
CA LEU A 94 -28.10 -46.21 -34.71
C LEU A 94 -29.03 -45.29 -35.51
N THR A 95 -30.34 -45.43 -35.30
CA THR A 95 -31.36 -44.60 -35.95
C THR A 95 -32.33 -44.02 -34.92
N TRP A 96 -32.93 -42.87 -35.23
CA TRP A 96 -33.98 -42.29 -34.40
C TRP A 96 -35.23 -43.21 -34.40
N ASP A 97 -35.82 -43.49 -33.24
CA ASP A 97 -37.01 -44.35 -33.19
C ASP A 97 -38.26 -43.65 -33.76
N THR A 98 -39.07 -44.41 -34.51
CA THR A 98 -40.31 -43.96 -35.16
C THR A 98 -41.57 -44.62 -34.59
N GLY A 99 -41.43 -45.58 -33.66
CA GLY A 99 -42.50 -46.48 -33.24
C GLY A 99 -43.57 -45.92 -32.30
N GLU A 100 -43.28 -44.92 -31.47
CA GLU A 100 -44.26 -44.31 -30.54
C GLU A 100 -44.13 -42.77 -30.49
N LYS A 101 -45.21 -42.07 -30.12
CA LYS A 101 -45.44 -40.62 -30.26
C LYS A 101 -44.61 -39.70 -29.32
N GLY A 102 -43.31 -39.93 -29.11
CA GLY A 102 -42.48 -39.12 -28.19
C GLY A 102 -41.33 -38.33 -28.86
N PRO A 103 -41.30 -36.98 -28.87
CA PRO A 103 -40.19 -36.22 -29.45
C PRO A 103 -38.86 -36.43 -28.69
N VAL A 104 -37.72 -36.32 -29.39
CA VAL A 104 -36.42 -36.16 -28.71
C VAL A 104 -36.50 -34.90 -27.86
N THR A 105 -36.32 -35.07 -26.56
CA THR A 105 -36.65 -34.06 -25.57
C THR A 105 -35.39 -33.56 -24.90
N LEU A 106 -35.11 -32.27 -25.07
CA LEU A 106 -33.96 -31.63 -24.46
C LEU A 106 -34.39 -30.76 -23.30
N TYR A 107 -33.76 -30.96 -22.15
CA TYR A 107 -33.87 -30.06 -21.03
C TYR A 107 -32.68 -29.12 -21.07
N ILE A 108 -32.92 -27.86 -21.46
CA ILE A 108 -31.88 -26.84 -21.40
C ILE A 108 -31.92 -26.22 -20.02
N ALA A 109 -30.81 -26.28 -19.28
CA ALA A 109 -30.67 -25.69 -17.96
C ALA A 109 -29.62 -24.59 -18.00
N SER A 110 -30.10 -23.35 -18.05
CA SER A 110 -29.28 -22.16 -17.92
C SER A 110 -29.13 -21.81 -16.44
N SER A 111 -27.91 -21.78 -15.92
CA SER A 111 -27.71 -21.26 -14.56
C SER A 111 -27.98 -19.74 -14.55
N SER A 112 -28.43 -19.20 -13.42
CA SER A 112 -28.62 -17.74 -13.27
C SER A 112 -27.36 -16.92 -13.57
N GLY A 113 -26.16 -17.53 -13.46
CA GLY A 113 -24.88 -16.92 -13.79
C GLY A 113 -24.51 -16.90 -15.27
N SER A 114 -25.22 -17.62 -16.15
CA SER A 114 -24.95 -17.63 -17.61
C SER A 114 -25.43 -16.35 -18.30
N GLY A 115 -26.35 -15.61 -17.67
CA GLY A 115 -26.96 -14.40 -18.22
C GLY A 115 -27.96 -14.63 -19.37
N ILE A 116 -28.05 -15.85 -19.91
CA ILE A 116 -28.99 -16.21 -20.97
C ILE A 116 -30.24 -16.87 -20.38
N ALA A 117 -31.40 -16.38 -20.76
CA ALA A 117 -32.69 -17.01 -20.47
C ALA A 117 -33.36 -17.41 -21.78
N PHE A 118 -34.07 -18.53 -21.77
CA PHE A 118 -34.73 -19.03 -22.96
C PHE A 118 -36.22 -18.72 -22.92
N LEU A 119 -36.77 -18.37 -24.08
CA LEU A 119 -38.19 -18.06 -24.23
C LEU A 119 -38.92 -19.34 -24.65
N ASP A 120 -39.96 -19.70 -23.89
CA ASP A 120 -40.83 -20.83 -24.22
C ASP A 120 -41.93 -20.37 -25.18
N LYS A 121 -42.20 -21.16 -26.23
CA LYS A 121 -43.29 -20.90 -27.19
C LYS A 121 -44.67 -20.91 -26.53
N ALA A 122 -44.84 -21.67 -25.44
CA ALA A 122 -46.12 -21.72 -24.72
C ALA A 122 -46.34 -20.48 -23.83
N HIS A 123 -45.26 -19.87 -23.33
CA HIS A 123 -45.30 -18.70 -22.43
C HIS A 123 -44.21 -17.68 -22.78
N PRO A 124 -44.30 -17.00 -23.94
CA PRO A 124 -43.28 -16.06 -24.40
C PRO A 124 -43.09 -14.85 -23.46
N GLU A 125 -44.09 -14.54 -22.63
CA GLU A 125 -44.06 -13.45 -21.64
C GLU A 125 -43.15 -13.76 -20.42
N ARG A 126 -42.67 -15.01 -20.27
CA ARG A 126 -41.91 -15.46 -19.08
C ARG A 126 -40.63 -16.20 -19.50
N PRO A 127 -39.48 -15.51 -19.58
CA PRO A 127 -38.22 -16.19 -19.87
C PRO A 127 -37.87 -17.18 -18.77
N HIS A 128 -37.66 -18.45 -19.15
CA HIS A 128 -37.34 -19.53 -18.25
C HIS A 128 -35.85 -19.86 -18.30
N GLN A 129 -35.27 -20.15 -17.14
CA GLN A 129 -33.91 -20.68 -17.03
C GLN A 129 -33.86 -22.17 -17.36
N HIS A 130 -35.01 -22.84 -17.38
CA HIS A 130 -35.17 -24.23 -17.76
C HIS A 130 -36.26 -24.33 -18.83
N ILE A 131 -35.93 -24.83 -20.01
CA ILE A 131 -36.92 -25.04 -21.08
C ILE A 131 -36.85 -26.45 -21.63
N LEU A 132 -38.02 -26.93 -22.07
CA LEU A 132 -38.16 -28.16 -22.81
C LEU A 132 -38.10 -27.87 -24.31
N VAL A 133 -37.10 -28.42 -24.99
CA VAL A 133 -36.97 -28.30 -26.45
C VAL A 133 -37.26 -29.63 -27.11
N GLN A 134 -38.27 -29.64 -27.97
CA GLN A 134 -38.66 -30.82 -28.73
C GLN A 134 -38.17 -30.69 -30.18
N PHE A 135 -37.44 -31.69 -30.66
CA PHE A 135 -37.04 -31.75 -32.07
C PHE A 135 -38.15 -32.36 -32.92
N LYS A 136 -38.40 -31.77 -34.10
CA LYS A 136 -39.28 -32.38 -35.11
C LYS A 136 -38.55 -33.57 -35.74
N ARG A 137 -39.21 -34.73 -35.76
CA ARG A 137 -38.65 -35.97 -36.33
C ARG A 137 -38.50 -35.86 -37.86
N PRO A 138 -37.52 -36.55 -38.48
CA PRO A 138 -37.35 -36.56 -39.92
C PRO A 138 -38.37 -37.53 -40.55
N GLU A 139 -39.10 -37.10 -41.58
CA GLU A 139 -40.12 -37.91 -42.28
C GLU A 139 -39.52 -38.97 -43.24
N GLY A 140 -38.19 -39.08 -43.34
CA GLY A 140 -37.52 -39.96 -44.30
C GLY A 140 -36.22 -40.58 -43.78
N ASN A 141 -35.10 -39.86 -43.84
CA ASN A 141 -33.79 -40.41 -43.48
C ASN A 141 -33.59 -40.40 -41.96
N LEU A 142 -33.70 -41.58 -41.35
CA LEU A 142 -33.63 -41.80 -39.89
C LEU A 142 -32.24 -41.57 -39.27
N ALA A 143 -31.23 -41.29 -40.09
CA ALA A 143 -29.88 -40.92 -39.64
C ALA A 143 -29.58 -39.42 -39.80
N GLN A 144 -30.51 -38.61 -40.31
CA GLN A 144 -30.29 -37.17 -40.48
C GLN A 144 -30.21 -36.43 -39.13
N PRO A 145 -29.41 -35.35 -39.06
CA PRO A 145 -29.38 -34.48 -37.90
C PRO A 145 -30.71 -33.78 -37.68
N LEU A 146 -31.16 -33.74 -36.43
CA LEU A 146 -32.37 -33.00 -36.06
C LEU A 146 -32.03 -31.54 -35.83
N ARG A 147 -32.85 -30.62 -36.34
CA ARG A 147 -32.65 -29.18 -36.18
C ARG A 147 -33.83 -28.57 -35.45
N THR A 148 -33.54 -27.68 -34.52
CA THR A 148 -34.56 -26.88 -33.84
C THR A 148 -34.05 -25.49 -33.54
N ARG A 149 -34.98 -24.54 -33.50
CA ARG A 149 -34.70 -23.14 -33.23
C ARG A 149 -35.25 -22.78 -31.87
N VAL A 150 -34.38 -22.27 -31.01
CA VAL A 150 -34.72 -21.85 -29.64
C VAL A 150 -34.53 -20.34 -29.54
N GLU A 151 -35.55 -19.66 -29.06
CA GLU A 151 -35.47 -18.22 -28.82
C GLU A 151 -34.85 -17.95 -27.46
N TYR A 152 -33.97 -16.96 -27.39
CA TYR A 152 -33.26 -16.58 -26.17
C TYR A 152 -33.30 -15.07 -25.96
N THR A 153 -33.10 -14.68 -24.71
CA THR A 153 -32.83 -13.32 -24.27
C THR A 153 -31.53 -13.33 -23.48
N VAL A 154 -30.57 -12.47 -23.84
CA VAL A 154 -29.41 -12.22 -22.98
C VAL A 154 -29.73 -11.05 -22.08
N THR A 155 -29.59 -11.24 -20.78
CA THR A 155 -29.82 -10.18 -19.79
C THR A 155 -28.87 -9.02 -20.06
N SER A 156 -29.34 -7.78 -20.01
CA SER A 156 -28.52 -6.57 -20.26
C SER A 156 -27.33 -6.42 -19.29
N ARG A 157 -27.38 -7.08 -18.13
CA ARG A 157 -26.31 -7.09 -17.11
C ARG A 157 -25.31 -8.25 -17.27
N THR A 158 -25.40 -9.01 -18.36
CA THR A 158 -24.49 -10.13 -18.61
C THR A 158 -23.10 -9.59 -18.94
N LYS A 159 -22.08 -10.12 -18.27
CA LYS A 159 -20.67 -9.74 -18.48
C LYS A 159 -20.26 -10.13 -19.91
N ALA A 160 -19.43 -9.33 -20.56
CA ALA A 160 -18.77 -9.73 -21.79
C ALA A 160 -17.81 -10.90 -21.54
N GLY A 161 -17.61 -11.75 -22.53
CA GLY A 161 -16.68 -12.88 -22.49
C GLY A 161 -17.35 -14.23 -22.75
N LYS A 162 -16.63 -15.31 -22.41
CA LYS A 162 -17.08 -16.69 -22.64
C LYS A 162 -17.99 -17.15 -21.51
N HIS A 163 -19.19 -17.56 -21.88
CA HIS A 163 -20.20 -18.15 -21.01
C HIS A 163 -20.52 -19.56 -21.46
N SER A 164 -21.33 -20.24 -20.66
CA SER A 164 -21.79 -21.58 -20.97
C SER A 164 -23.06 -21.91 -20.21
N PHE A 165 -23.93 -22.69 -20.81
CA PHE A 165 -25.08 -23.27 -20.13
C PHE A 165 -25.04 -24.79 -20.19
N TRP A 166 -25.78 -25.43 -19.29
CA TRP A 166 -25.90 -26.88 -19.21
C TRP A 166 -27.09 -27.34 -20.05
N LEU A 167 -26.95 -28.50 -20.67
CA LEU A 167 -28.04 -29.17 -21.35
C LEU A 167 -28.08 -30.60 -20.83
N ASP A 168 -29.23 -30.96 -20.27
CA ASP A 168 -29.56 -32.33 -19.94
C ASP A 168 -30.30 -32.94 -21.14
N ILE A 169 -29.66 -33.94 -21.73
CA ILE A 169 -30.15 -34.64 -22.91
C ILE A 169 -30.87 -35.90 -22.45
N PHE A 170 -32.10 -36.08 -22.93
CA PHE A 170 -32.82 -37.33 -22.84
C PHE A 170 -33.30 -37.74 -24.23
N ALA A 171 -32.70 -38.79 -24.76
CA ALA A 171 -33.02 -39.30 -26.08
C ALA A 171 -33.37 -40.79 -26.04
N GLU A 172 -34.36 -41.18 -26.81
CA GLU A 172 -34.72 -42.57 -27.06
C GLU A 172 -34.29 -42.93 -28.48
N LEU A 173 -33.49 -43.99 -28.60
CA LEU A 173 -32.85 -44.44 -29.83
C LEU A 173 -33.27 -45.88 -30.13
N LYS A 174 -33.21 -46.27 -31.40
CA LYS A 174 -33.44 -47.66 -31.82
C LYS A 174 -32.19 -48.28 -32.42
N THR A 175 -31.84 -49.46 -31.93
CA THR A 175 -30.84 -50.32 -32.58
C THR A 175 -31.43 -51.00 -33.81
N PRO A 176 -30.61 -51.40 -34.80
CA PRO A 176 -31.08 -52.06 -36.03
C PRO A 176 -31.87 -53.35 -35.79
N ASP A 177 -31.69 -53.99 -34.63
CA ASP A 177 -32.44 -55.17 -34.18
C ASP A 177 -33.82 -54.84 -33.56
N GLY A 178 -34.21 -53.56 -33.55
CA GLY A 178 -35.49 -53.09 -33.02
C GLY A 178 -35.52 -52.82 -31.52
N THR A 179 -34.42 -53.02 -30.80
CA THR A 179 -34.29 -52.76 -29.36
C THR A 179 -34.20 -51.26 -29.06
N LEU A 180 -34.85 -50.83 -27.96
CA LEU A 180 -34.82 -49.44 -27.50
C LEU A 180 -33.59 -49.18 -26.64
N VAL A 181 -32.91 -48.07 -26.89
CA VAL A 181 -31.74 -47.60 -26.15
C VAL A 181 -31.99 -46.18 -25.67
N HIS A 182 -31.94 -45.96 -24.36
CA HIS A 182 -32.03 -44.62 -23.78
C HIS A 182 -30.63 -44.01 -23.64
N ASP A 183 -30.44 -42.82 -24.17
CA ASP A 183 -29.24 -42.02 -23.97
C ASP A 183 -29.58 -40.81 -23.10
N ALA A 184 -28.93 -40.74 -21.93
CA ALA A 184 -29.10 -39.66 -20.98
C ALA A 184 -27.74 -39.12 -20.55
N GLY A 185 -27.60 -37.80 -20.54
CA GLY A 185 -26.36 -37.16 -20.11
C GLY A 185 -26.42 -35.65 -20.10
N ALA A 186 -25.47 -35.03 -19.41
CA ALA A 186 -25.32 -33.59 -19.32
C ALA A 186 -24.15 -33.14 -20.20
N MET A 187 -24.36 -32.06 -20.95
CA MET A 187 -23.34 -31.40 -21.76
C MET A 187 -23.29 -29.90 -21.47
N ARG A 188 -22.11 -29.32 -21.59
CA ARG A 188 -21.89 -27.88 -21.45
C ARG A 188 -21.65 -27.28 -22.83
N LEU A 189 -22.51 -26.35 -23.26
CA LEU A 189 -22.29 -25.59 -24.50
C LEU A 189 -21.68 -24.23 -24.20
N PRO A 190 -20.47 -23.93 -24.72
CA PRO A 190 -19.88 -22.60 -24.63
C PRO A 190 -20.54 -21.65 -25.63
N PHE A 191 -20.64 -20.38 -25.26
CA PHE A 191 -21.02 -19.27 -26.13
C PHE A 191 -20.28 -18.00 -25.70
N GLU A 192 -20.17 -17.01 -26.59
CA GLU A 192 -19.51 -15.75 -26.28
C GLU A 192 -20.54 -14.62 -26.24
N VAL A 193 -20.44 -13.74 -25.24
CA VAL A 193 -21.29 -12.56 -25.09
C VAL A 193 -20.42 -11.31 -25.23
N ASP A 194 -20.92 -10.30 -25.93
CA ASP A 194 -20.33 -8.97 -25.99
C ASP A 194 -21.39 -7.90 -25.69
N THR A 195 -20.95 -6.69 -25.37
CA THR A 195 -21.85 -5.56 -25.10
C THR A 195 -22.04 -4.66 -26.32
N HIS A 196 -23.10 -3.87 -26.31
CA HIS A 196 -23.32 -2.85 -27.35
C HIS A 196 -22.17 -1.84 -27.41
N LEU A 197 -21.92 -1.32 -28.62
CA LEU A 197 -20.95 -0.23 -28.84
C LEU A 197 -21.25 1.00 -27.96
N ARG A 198 -22.54 1.30 -27.71
CA ARG A 198 -22.95 2.39 -26.81
C ARG A 198 -22.42 2.20 -25.38
N THR A 199 -22.45 0.96 -24.87
CA THR A 199 -21.92 0.61 -23.54
C THR A 199 -20.41 0.83 -23.47
N LYS A 200 -19.69 0.42 -24.53
CA LYS A 200 -18.24 0.62 -24.65
C LYS A 200 -17.86 2.10 -24.70
N LEU A 201 -18.60 2.89 -25.50
CA LEU A 201 -18.40 4.34 -25.59
C LEU A 201 -18.72 5.04 -24.27
N LEU A 202 -19.79 4.64 -23.58
CA LEU A 202 -20.13 5.15 -22.25
C LEU A 202 -19.03 4.82 -21.23
N MET A 203 -18.52 3.59 -21.23
CA MET A 203 -17.42 3.18 -20.36
C MET A 203 -16.16 4.02 -20.65
N LEU A 204 -15.81 4.24 -21.92
CA LEU A 204 -14.69 5.10 -22.30
C LEU A 204 -14.88 6.55 -21.83
N ALA A 205 -16.10 7.09 -21.93
CA ALA A 205 -16.40 8.43 -21.43
C ALA A 205 -16.23 8.51 -19.90
N VAL A 206 -16.66 7.48 -19.17
CA VAL A 206 -16.46 7.39 -17.71
C VAL A 206 -14.99 7.29 -17.34
N VAL A 207 -14.21 6.44 -18.04
CA VAL A 207 -12.75 6.35 -17.83
C VAL A 207 -12.06 7.68 -18.15
N ALA A 208 -12.40 8.31 -19.27
CA ALA A 208 -11.85 9.60 -19.66
C ALA A 208 -12.19 10.69 -18.63
N ALA A 209 -13.41 10.72 -18.10
CA ALA A 209 -13.80 11.63 -17.03
C ALA A 209 -13.05 11.36 -15.73
N ALA A 210 -12.88 10.10 -15.34
CA ALA A 210 -12.10 9.73 -14.14
C ALA A 210 -10.63 10.14 -14.29
N VAL A 211 -10.02 9.85 -15.44
CA VAL A 211 -8.65 10.26 -15.77
C VAL A 211 -8.54 11.79 -15.76
N PHE A 212 -9.47 12.51 -16.38
CA PHE A 212 -9.48 13.97 -16.38
C PHE A 212 -9.55 14.54 -14.95
N LEU A 213 -10.43 14.00 -14.10
CA LEU A 213 -10.54 14.41 -12.70
C LEU A 213 -9.26 14.13 -11.89
N PHE A 214 -8.57 13.02 -12.17
CA PHE A 214 -7.28 12.73 -11.56
C PHE A 214 -6.18 13.72 -11.98
N ILE A 215 -6.15 14.07 -13.26
CA ILE A 215 -5.14 14.99 -13.82
C ILE A 215 -5.33 16.41 -13.29
N VAL A 216 -6.58 16.85 -13.25
CA VAL A 216 -6.93 18.24 -12.93
C VAL A 216 -6.94 18.49 -11.41
N GLU A 217 -7.00 17.43 -10.61
CA GLU A 217 -6.99 17.47 -9.13
C GLU A 217 -8.02 18.42 -8.49
N TRP A 218 -9.07 18.84 -9.21
CA TRP A 218 -10.17 19.64 -8.65
C TRP A 218 -10.86 18.95 -7.47
N VAL A 219 -10.89 17.62 -7.55
CA VAL A 219 -11.46 16.75 -6.55
C VAL A 219 -10.39 15.75 -6.15
N ARG A 220 -10.31 15.45 -4.86
CA ARG A 220 -9.35 14.48 -4.34
C ARG A 220 -9.55 13.09 -4.97
N VAL A 221 -8.47 12.37 -5.21
CA VAL A 221 -8.48 11.07 -5.90
C VAL A 221 -9.34 10.00 -5.20
N ASP A 222 -9.38 10.02 -3.86
CA ASP A 222 -10.20 9.13 -3.04
C ASP A 222 -11.70 9.40 -3.23
N VAL A 223 -12.08 10.66 -3.38
CA VAL A 223 -13.46 11.07 -3.68
C VAL A 223 -13.86 10.63 -5.10
N VAL A 224 -12.97 10.75 -6.09
CA VAL A 224 -13.23 10.25 -7.45
C VAL A 224 -13.50 8.75 -7.42
N ALA A 225 -12.74 7.97 -6.65
CA ALA A 225 -12.98 6.54 -6.49
C ALA A 225 -14.37 6.23 -5.89
N ILE A 226 -14.80 6.99 -4.87
CA ILE A 226 -16.14 6.87 -4.28
C ILE A 226 -17.23 7.23 -5.31
N VAL A 227 -17.02 8.29 -6.10
CA VAL A 227 -17.95 8.67 -7.18
C VAL A 227 -18.07 7.53 -8.19
N MET A 228 -16.96 6.87 -8.57
CA MET A 228 -17.02 5.71 -9.47
C MET A 228 -17.79 4.53 -8.86
N MET A 229 -17.67 4.28 -7.56
CA MET A 229 -18.48 3.26 -6.89
C MET A 229 -19.97 3.54 -7.01
N VAL A 230 -20.39 4.80 -6.90
CA VAL A 230 -21.81 5.15 -7.05
C VAL A 230 -22.24 5.17 -8.52
N LEU A 231 -21.42 5.74 -9.39
CA LEU A 231 -21.78 6.01 -10.78
C LEU A 231 -21.84 4.75 -11.66
N LEU A 232 -20.89 3.82 -11.52
CA LEU A 232 -20.83 2.61 -12.34
C LEU A 232 -22.10 1.74 -12.28
N PRO A 233 -22.69 1.44 -11.10
CA PRO A 233 -23.94 0.69 -11.03
C PRO A 233 -25.16 1.47 -11.51
N GLU A 234 -25.22 2.78 -11.26
CA GLU A 234 -26.32 3.64 -11.74
C GLU A 234 -26.35 3.73 -13.27
N LEU A 235 -25.17 3.74 -13.91
CA LEU A 235 -25.05 3.68 -15.36
C LEU A 235 -25.23 2.27 -15.95
N GLY A 236 -25.44 1.24 -15.12
CA GLY A 236 -25.57 -0.15 -15.55
C GLY A 236 -24.28 -0.76 -16.10
N LEU A 237 -23.12 -0.13 -15.84
CA LEU A 237 -21.80 -0.61 -16.28
C LEU A 237 -21.22 -1.70 -15.37
N LEU A 238 -21.70 -1.75 -14.11
CA LEU A 238 -21.29 -2.76 -13.12
C LEU A 238 -22.48 -3.16 -12.26
N ASN A 239 -22.54 -4.42 -11.79
CA ASN A 239 -23.57 -4.82 -10.83
C ASN A 239 -23.31 -4.21 -9.45
N SER A 240 -24.35 -3.73 -8.77
CA SER A 240 -24.32 -3.26 -7.37
C SER A 240 -23.60 -4.21 -6.40
N ALA A 241 -23.76 -5.53 -6.57
CA ALA A 241 -23.07 -6.53 -5.75
C ALA A 241 -21.56 -6.56 -6.00
N ASP A 242 -21.11 -6.25 -7.21
CA ASP A 242 -19.70 -6.20 -7.60
C ASP A 242 -19.06 -4.85 -7.23
N THR A 243 -19.85 -3.77 -7.18
CA THR A 243 -19.40 -2.42 -6.81
C THR A 243 -18.69 -2.37 -5.46
N PHE A 244 -19.24 -3.01 -4.42
CA PHE A 244 -18.66 -2.93 -3.07
C PHE A 244 -17.63 -4.03 -2.78
N ARG A 245 -17.42 -4.98 -3.70
CA ARG A 245 -16.42 -6.06 -3.52
C ARG A 245 -15.01 -5.53 -3.36
N GLY A 246 -14.71 -4.38 -3.94
CA GLY A 246 -13.42 -3.71 -3.77
C GLY A 246 -13.10 -3.39 -2.30
N LEU A 247 -14.10 -3.02 -1.47
CA LEU A 247 -13.87 -2.73 -0.05
C LEU A 247 -13.53 -3.99 0.77
N SER A 248 -14.01 -5.15 0.35
CA SER A 248 -13.70 -6.45 0.96
C SER A 248 -12.54 -7.18 0.27
N SER A 249 -11.78 -6.49 -0.59
CA SER A 249 -10.72 -7.13 -1.37
C SER A 249 -9.52 -7.50 -0.50
N ASN A 250 -8.75 -8.49 -0.96
CA ASN A 250 -7.54 -8.93 -0.27
C ASN A 250 -6.52 -7.79 -0.16
N ALA A 251 -6.37 -6.99 -1.21
CA ALA A 251 -5.49 -5.83 -1.25
C ALA A 251 -5.87 -4.75 -0.23
N VAL A 252 -7.15 -4.41 -0.11
CA VAL A 252 -7.61 -3.40 0.87
C VAL A 252 -7.33 -3.87 2.30
N VAL A 253 -7.67 -5.12 2.62
CA VAL A 253 -7.42 -5.69 3.95
C VAL A 253 -5.92 -5.84 4.24
N ALA A 254 -5.12 -6.20 3.24
CA ALA A 254 -3.66 -6.26 3.34
C ALA A 254 -3.07 -4.88 3.65
N ILE A 255 -3.53 -3.83 2.97
CA ILE A 255 -3.03 -2.46 3.19
C ILE A 255 -3.37 -1.96 4.59
N ILE A 256 -4.58 -2.25 5.10
CA ILE A 256 -4.93 -1.99 6.51
C ILE A 256 -3.95 -2.68 7.44
N GLY A 257 -3.68 -3.98 7.22
CA GLY A 257 -2.72 -4.74 8.02
C GLY A 257 -1.30 -4.16 7.98
N VAL A 258 -0.82 -3.76 6.80
CA VAL A 258 0.50 -3.13 6.62
C VAL A 258 0.60 -1.80 7.32
N MET A 259 -0.44 -0.95 7.25
CA MET A 259 -0.45 0.36 7.95
C MET A 259 -0.38 0.18 9.47
N ILE A 260 -1.18 -0.75 10.02
CA ILE A 260 -1.17 -1.05 11.45
C ILE A 260 0.20 -1.61 11.88
N ILE A 261 0.76 -2.55 11.12
CA ILE A 261 2.08 -3.11 11.37
C ILE A 261 3.16 -2.02 11.30
N SER A 262 3.13 -1.19 10.25
CA SER A 262 4.11 -0.14 10.04
C SER A 262 4.07 0.89 11.18
N TYR A 263 2.87 1.29 11.59
CA TYR A 263 2.67 2.17 12.74
C TYR A 263 3.18 1.53 14.03
N GLY A 264 2.88 0.25 14.29
CA GLY A 264 3.36 -0.44 15.48
C GLY A 264 4.87 -0.65 15.52
N LEU A 265 5.51 -0.92 14.38
CA LEU A 265 6.97 -0.96 14.25
C LEU A 265 7.61 0.39 14.57
N ASN A 266 6.99 1.47 14.09
CA ASN A 266 7.44 2.82 14.36
C ASN A 266 7.26 3.18 15.85
N ARG A 267 6.05 2.98 16.39
CA ARG A 267 5.72 3.17 17.82
C ARG A 267 6.65 2.39 18.74
N ALA A 268 7.15 1.23 18.33
CA ALA A 268 8.07 0.42 19.11
C ALA A 268 9.55 0.87 19.02
N GLY A 269 9.89 1.85 18.17
CA GLY A 269 11.25 2.37 18.01
C GLY A 269 12.23 1.38 17.36
N LEU A 270 11.72 0.37 16.64
CA LEU A 270 12.56 -0.69 16.08
C LEU A 270 13.54 -0.15 15.03
N VAL A 271 13.10 0.78 14.19
CA VAL A 271 13.92 1.38 13.13
C VAL A 271 15.08 2.18 13.72
N HIS A 272 14.86 2.95 14.80
CA HIS A 272 15.94 3.65 15.51
C HIS A 272 17.01 2.67 16.02
N ARG A 273 16.58 1.50 16.55
CA ARG A 273 17.48 0.45 17.04
C ARG A 273 18.30 -0.21 15.93
N ILE A 274 17.75 -0.32 14.72
CA ILE A 274 18.48 -0.83 13.53
C ILE A 274 19.51 0.20 13.06
N ILE A 275 19.17 1.48 13.12
CA ILE A 275 20.03 2.58 12.64
C ILE A 275 21.23 2.82 13.58
N GLN A 276 21.02 2.84 14.90
CA GLN A 276 22.05 3.15 15.91
C GLN A 276 23.42 2.45 15.71
N PRO A 277 23.51 1.11 15.56
CA PRO A 277 24.80 0.43 15.38
C PRO A 277 25.51 0.81 14.07
N ILE A 278 24.76 1.27 13.07
CA ILE A 278 25.26 1.58 11.73
C ILE A 278 25.83 3.02 11.67
N LEU A 279 25.41 3.91 12.58
CA LEU A 279 25.85 5.31 12.64
C LEU A 279 27.37 5.45 12.80
N GLY A 280 28.04 4.52 13.51
CA GLY A 280 29.49 4.54 13.72
C GLY A 280 30.30 4.18 12.47
N PHE A 281 29.76 3.35 11.58
CA PHE A 281 30.41 2.94 10.33
C PHE A 281 30.26 3.98 9.23
N VAL A 282 29.10 4.64 9.20
CA VAL A 282 28.66 5.52 8.11
C VAL A 282 29.26 6.93 8.20
N SER A 283 29.75 7.36 9.37
CA SER A 283 30.29 8.71 9.61
C SER A 283 31.60 9.04 8.89
N LYS A 284 32.15 8.13 8.07
CA LYS A 284 33.48 8.27 7.44
C LYS A 284 33.45 8.81 6.01
N SER A 285 32.33 8.68 5.29
CA SER A 285 32.23 9.14 3.89
C SER A 285 30.78 9.38 3.48
N PRO A 286 30.45 10.47 2.77
CA PRO A 286 29.11 10.73 2.24
C PRO A 286 28.62 9.64 1.27
N SER A 287 29.51 9.06 0.47
CA SER A 287 29.14 7.98 -0.46
C SER A 287 28.79 6.70 0.29
N ARG A 288 29.55 6.34 1.34
CA ARG A 288 29.19 5.21 2.22
C ARG A 288 27.86 5.44 2.92
N LEU A 289 27.58 6.68 3.33
CA LEU A 289 26.28 7.05 3.88
C LEU A 289 25.15 6.78 2.90
N VAL A 290 25.26 7.30 1.67
CA VAL A 290 24.23 7.08 0.66
C VAL A 290 24.06 5.59 0.39
N VAL A 291 25.14 4.83 0.14
CA VAL A 291 25.02 3.39 -0.15
C VAL A 291 24.39 2.65 1.02
N THR A 292 24.91 2.79 2.24
CA THR A 292 24.42 2.05 3.40
C THR A 292 22.98 2.41 3.74
N PHE A 293 22.64 3.70 3.77
CA PHE A 293 21.28 4.13 4.10
C PHE A 293 20.30 3.82 2.97
N SER A 294 20.71 3.95 1.71
CA SER A 294 19.88 3.58 0.55
C SER A 294 19.61 2.08 0.50
N SER A 295 20.60 1.23 0.77
CA SER A 295 20.40 -0.22 0.84
C SER A 295 19.52 -0.61 2.03
N LEU A 296 19.72 0.02 3.19
CA LEU A 296 18.92 -0.28 4.38
C LEU A 296 17.47 0.17 4.22
N ILE A 297 17.25 1.40 3.75
CA ILE A 297 15.89 1.90 3.51
C ILE A 297 15.21 1.11 2.40
N ALA A 298 15.91 0.73 1.32
CA ALA A 298 15.34 -0.10 0.27
C ALA A 298 14.88 -1.47 0.79
N ALA A 299 15.70 -2.12 1.62
CA ALA A 299 15.34 -3.40 2.24
C ALA A 299 14.13 -3.28 3.17
N ILE A 300 14.07 -2.22 3.99
CA ILE A 300 12.94 -1.95 4.88
C ILE A 300 11.67 -1.61 4.07
N SER A 301 11.81 -0.78 3.03
CA SER A 301 10.70 -0.39 2.15
C SER A 301 10.16 -1.55 1.33
N GLY A 302 10.95 -2.61 1.11
CA GLY A 302 10.47 -3.83 0.49
C GLY A 302 9.39 -4.55 1.30
N VAL A 303 9.26 -4.27 2.60
CA VAL A 303 8.33 -4.95 3.51
C VAL A 303 7.44 -3.99 4.31
N MET A 304 7.62 -2.69 4.12
CA MET A 304 6.99 -1.63 4.90
C MET A 304 6.63 -0.46 3.96
N GLN A 305 5.64 0.35 4.30
CA GLN A 305 5.20 1.44 3.41
C GLN A 305 6.31 2.49 3.21
N ASN A 306 6.57 2.84 1.94
CA ASN A 306 7.65 3.75 1.50
C ASN A 306 7.74 5.05 2.33
N THR A 307 6.61 5.68 2.61
CA THR A 307 6.53 6.95 3.35
C THR A 307 6.96 6.80 4.81
N GLY A 308 6.52 5.74 5.48
CA GLY A 308 6.89 5.47 6.88
C GLY A 308 8.40 5.23 7.02
N ALA A 309 9.00 4.49 6.07
CA ALA A 309 10.44 4.29 6.05
C ALA A 309 11.20 5.61 5.85
N ALA A 310 10.74 6.49 4.95
CA ALA A 310 11.39 7.78 4.69
C ALA A 310 11.35 8.74 5.89
N VAL A 311 10.19 8.90 6.54
CA VAL A 311 10.06 9.76 7.73
C VAL A 311 11.07 9.34 8.81
N LEU A 312 11.22 8.04 9.03
CA LEU A 312 12.10 7.49 10.06
C LEU A 312 13.59 7.72 9.78
N PHE A 313 13.98 7.76 8.52
CA PHE A 313 15.38 7.95 8.13
C PHE A 313 15.78 9.42 8.10
N LEU A 314 14.85 10.36 7.96
CA LEU A 314 15.13 11.80 7.96
C LEU A 314 15.91 12.28 9.20
N PRO A 315 15.49 12.01 10.46
CA PRO A 315 16.24 12.44 11.64
C PRO A 315 17.61 11.76 11.73
N ALA A 316 17.73 10.50 11.31
CA ALA A 316 19.00 9.77 11.28
C ALA A 316 19.98 10.37 10.26
N VAL A 317 19.52 10.65 9.04
CA VAL A 317 20.31 11.31 7.99
C VAL A 317 20.76 12.68 8.47
N ARG A 318 19.85 13.46 9.06
CA ARG A 318 20.15 14.79 9.62
C ARG A 318 21.20 14.71 10.71
N SER A 319 21.08 13.78 11.65
CA SER A 319 22.06 13.59 12.73
C SER A 319 23.45 13.30 12.18
N VAL A 320 23.60 12.37 11.23
CA VAL A 320 24.94 12.03 10.69
C VAL A 320 25.51 13.14 9.81
N THR A 321 24.69 13.74 8.94
CA THR A 321 25.15 14.80 8.03
C THR A 321 25.58 16.05 8.79
N PHE A 322 24.80 16.46 9.80
CA PHE A 322 25.08 17.66 10.60
C PHE A 322 26.18 17.41 11.65
N GLN A 323 26.06 16.36 12.46
CA GLN A 323 26.91 16.18 13.65
C GLN A 323 28.26 15.51 13.33
N LYS A 324 28.32 14.66 12.30
CA LYS A 324 29.52 13.84 12.01
C LYS A 324 30.25 14.29 10.74
N LEU A 325 29.53 14.36 9.61
CA LEU A 325 30.13 14.55 8.29
C LEU A 325 30.26 16.02 7.88
N LYS A 326 29.48 16.94 8.48
CA LYS A 326 29.40 18.36 8.11
C LYS A 326 29.14 18.59 6.61
N VAL A 327 28.30 17.75 6.00
CA VAL A 327 27.90 17.85 4.59
C VAL A 327 26.45 18.32 4.51
N PRO A 328 26.09 19.21 3.57
CA PRO A 328 24.69 19.63 3.40
C PRO A 328 23.79 18.43 3.16
N ILE A 329 22.66 18.38 3.88
CA ILE A 329 21.68 17.29 3.82
C ILE A 329 21.13 17.08 2.39
N SER A 330 21.06 18.18 1.62
CA SER A 330 20.65 18.17 0.21
C SER A 330 21.55 17.32 -0.69
N ARG A 331 22.76 16.93 -0.30
CA ARG A 331 23.59 16.04 -1.13
C ARG A 331 23.20 14.56 -1.03
N VAL A 332 22.53 14.15 0.04
CA VAL A 332 22.32 12.72 0.34
C VAL A 332 20.86 12.33 0.44
N LEU A 333 19.96 13.29 0.68
CA LEU A 333 18.58 12.99 1.02
C LEU A 333 17.78 12.44 -0.18
N MET A 334 17.87 13.05 -1.37
CA MET A 334 17.19 12.57 -2.59
C MET A 334 17.60 11.14 -2.98
N PRO A 335 18.89 10.75 -3.02
CA PRO A 335 19.31 9.37 -3.23
C PRO A 335 18.66 8.36 -2.26
N ILE A 336 18.62 8.69 -0.98
CA ILE A 336 18.04 7.83 0.05
C ILE A 336 16.52 7.71 -0.14
N GLY A 337 15.85 8.80 -0.51
CA GLY A 337 14.40 8.80 -0.77
C GLY A 337 14.03 7.98 -2.00
N MET A 338 14.74 8.16 -3.12
CA MET A 338 14.51 7.39 -4.34
C MET A 338 14.83 5.90 -4.13
N ALA A 339 15.81 5.57 -3.29
CA ALA A 339 16.09 4.18 -2.90
C ALA A 339 14.95 3.53 -2.09
N ALA A 340 14.20 4.30 -1.28
CA ALA A 340 13.00 3.78 -0.62
C ALA A 340 11.93 3.39 -1.65
N ILE A 341 11.68 4.25 -2.65
CA ILE A 341 10.73 3.97 -3.74
C ILE A 341 11.14 2.71 -4.52
N LEU A 342 12.43 2.60 -4.86
CA LEU A 342 12.99 1.40 -5.49
C LEU A 342 12.82 0.15 -4.62
N GLY A 343 13.07 0.27 -3.31
CA GLY A 343 12.87 -0.80 -2.35
C GLY A 343 11.44 -1.33 -2.32
N GLY A 344 10.46 -0.45 -2.47
CA GLY A 344 9.03 -0.81 -2.55
C GLY A 344 8.68 -1.76 -3.70
N THR A 345 9.58 -1.93 -4.68
CA THR A 345 9.41 -2.86 -5.81
C THR A 345 9.90 -4.28 -5.53
N LEU A 346 10.56 -4.51 -4.38
CA LEU A 346 11.17 -5.80 -4.04
C LEU A 346 10.14 -6.90 -3.74
N THR A 347 8.97 -6.55 -3.21
CA THR A 347 7.95 -7.54 -2.85
C THR A 347 6.56 -7.04 -3.21
N MET A 348 5.59 -7.96 -3.20
CA MET A 348 4.17 -7.62 -3.42
C MET A 348 3.58 -6.67 -2.37
N ILE A 349 4.27 -6.42 -1.25
CA ILE A 349 3.80 -5.49 -0.20
C ILE A 349 4.44 -4.10 -0.30
N GLY A 350 5.63 -3.99 -0.87
CA GLY A 350 6.43 -2.77 -0.74
C GLY A 350 5.74 -1.51 -1.26
N THR A 351 4.79 -1.65 -2.21
CA THR A 351 4.05 -0.50 -2.76
C THR A 351 2.59 -0.85 -3.03
N SER A 352 1.70 0.15 -2.88
CA SER A 352 0.25 -0.03 -3.02
C SER A 352 -0.17 -0.66 -4.35
N PRO A 353 0.38 -0.25 -5.53
CA PRO A 353 0.11 -0.91 -6.82
C PRO A 353 0.41 -2.40 -6.88
N LEU A 354 1.44 -2.87 -6.17
CA LEU A 354 1.78 -4.29 -6.17
C LEU A 354 0.84 -5.08 -5.25
N ILE A 355 0.43 -4.50 -4.12
CA ILE A 355 -0.55 -5.15 -3.23
C ILE A 355 -1.88 -5.39 -3.96
N LEU A 356 -2.31 -4.42 -4.77
CA LEU A 356 -3.58 -4.52 -5.51
C LEU A 356 -3.50 -5.38 -6.78
N LEU A 357 -2.28 -5.68 -7.26
CA LEU A 357 -2.07 -6.34 -8.54
C LEU A 357 -2.86 -7.66 -8.66
N ASN A 358 -2.82 -8.50 -7.62
CA ASN A 358 -3.54 -9.79 -7.59
C ASN A 358 -5.06 -9.68 -7.58
N ASP A 359 -5.61 -8.54 -7.15
CA ASP A 359 -7.07 -8.31 -7.08
C ASP A 359 -7.63 -7.74 -8.38
N ILE A 360 -6.78 -7.15 -9.22
CA ILE A 360 -7.17 -6.64 -10.53
C ILE A 360 -6.84 -7.61 -11.68
N LEU A 361 -6.28 -8.78 -11.37
CA LEU A 361 -6.13 -9.86 -12.35
C LEU A 361 -7.50 -10.45 -12.72
N PRO A 362 -7.73 -10.82 -13.99
CA PRO A 362 -8.94 -11.53 -14.39
C PRO A 362 -9.11 -12.87 -13.65
N PRO A 363 -10.37 -13.30 -13.41
CA PRO A 363 -10.65 -14.59 -12.79
C PRO A 363 -10.01 -15.76 -13.56
N GLY A 364 -9.41 -16.70 -12.84
CA GLY A 364 -8.78 -17.89 -13.42
C GLY A 364 -7.30 -17.71 -13.81
N MET A 365 -6.74 -16.50 -13.72
CA MET A 365 -5.30 -16.28 -13.87
C MET A 365 -4.55 -16.67 -12.60
N ALA A 366 -3.36 -17.24 -12.75
CA ALA A 366 -2.47 -17.55 -11.63
C ALA A 366 -2.03 -16.26 -10.91
N LYS A 367 -2.30 -16.19 -9.61
CA LYS A 367 -1.91 -15.07 -8.76
C LYS A 367 -0.40 -15.05 -8.53
N PHE A 368 0.16 -13.86 -8.40
CA PHE A 368 1.57 -13.67 -8.07
C PHE A 368 1.88 -14.07 -6.63
N GLY A 369 2.98 -14.81 -6.47
CA GLY A 369 3.57 -15.09 -5.15
C GLY A 369 4.16 -13.85 -4.50
N PHE A 370 4.42 -13.92 -3.19
CA PHE A 370 4.94 -12.78 -2.43
C PHE A 370 6.30 -12.28 -2.94
N LEU A 371 7.19 -13.22 -3.29
CA LEU A 371 8.56 -12.94 -3.73
C LEU A 371 8.77 -13.12 -5.25
N GLU A 372 7.71 -13.35 -6.02
CA GLU A 372 7.85 -13.65 -7.45
C GLU A 372 8.48 -12.50 -8.24
N LEU A 373 8.19 -11.25 -7.87
CA LEU A 373 8.75 -10.04 -8.50
C LEU A 373 10.13 -9.65 -7.96
N THR A 374 10.62 -10.31 -6.91
CA THR A 374 11.87 -9.95 -6.23
C THR A 374 13.09 -9.93 -7.15
N PRO A 375 13.29 -10.86 -8.10
CA PRO A 375 14.44 -10.80 -9.00
C PRO A 375 14.49 -9.51 -9.83
N ILE A 376 13.33 -9.07 -10.33
CA ILE A 376 13.19 -7.83 -11.11
C ILE A 376 13.37 -6.62 -10.19
N GLY A 377 12.65 -6.59 -9.05
CA GLY A 377 12.76 -5.52 -8.06
C GLY A 377 14.17 -5.35 -7.50
N LEU A 378 14.91 -6.45 -7.30
CA LEU A 378 16.28 -6.44 -6.81
C LEU A 378 17.23 -5.85 -7.86
N ALA A 379 17.06 -6.22 -9.13
CA ALA A 379 17.83 -5.61 -10.22
C ALA A 379 17.55 -4.10 -10.33
N LEU A 380 16.28 -3.68 -10.20
CA LEU A 380 15.89 -2.27 -10.19
C LEU A 380 16.53 -1.52 -9.01
N ALA A 381 16.45 -2.08 -7.80
CA ALA A 381 17.03 -1.49 -6.61
C ALA A 381 18.57 -1.38 -6.71
N LEU A 382 19.25 -2.45 -7.15
CA LEU A 382 20.71 -2.44 -7.31
C LEU A 382 21.16 -1.44 -8.38
N ALA A 383 20.53 -1.44 -9.56
CA ALA A 383 20.85 -0.50 -10.63
C ALA A 383 20.60 0.95 -10.22
N GLY A 384 19.47 1.21 -9.58
CA GLY A 384 19.12 2.55 -9.11
C GLY A 384 20.03 3.04 -7.98
N ILE A 385 20.34 2.20 -6.98
CA ILE A 385 21.28 2.55 -5.90
C ILE A 385 22.69 2.77 -6.47
N ALA A 386 23.14 1.95 -7.43
CA ALA A 386 24.43 2.13 -8.08
C ALA A 386 24.51 3.49 -8.80
N TYR A 387 23.48 3.86 -9.56
CA TYR A 387 23.40 5.19 -10.21
C TYR A 387 23.36 6.33 -9.19
N LEU A 388 22.50 6.24 -8.17
CA LEU A 388 22.29 7.30 -7.18
C LEU A 388 23.53 7.53 -6.31
N SER A 389 24.25 6.47 -5.95
CA SER A 389 25.49 6.54 -5.18
C SER A 389 26.69 7.05 -5.98
N THR A 390 26.63 7.03 -7.32
CA THR A 390 27.70 7.47 -8.21
C THR A 390 27.31 8.75 -8.98
N GLY A 391 26.62 8.61 -10.11
CA GLY A 391 26.21 9.70 -10.99
C GLY A 391 25.28 10.71 -10.32
N GLY A 392 24.27 10.23 -9.58
CA GLY A 392 23.32 11.08 -8.87
C GLY A 392 24.00 11.99 -7.84
N MET A 393 24.85 11.41 -6.99
CA MET A 393 25.66 12.14 -6.01
C MET A 393 26.57 13.21 -6.63
N LYS A 394 27.22 12.92 -7.77
CA LYS A 394 28.06 13.91 -8.46
C LYS A 394 27.24 15.10 -8.98
N MET A 395 26.05 14.85 -9.50
CA MET A 395 25.13 15.90 -9.99
C MET A 395 24.60 16.74 -8.82
N LEU A 396 24.19 16.10 -7.71
CA LEU A 396 23.74 16.77 -6.48
C LEU A 396 24.83 17.64 -5.86
N ALA A 397 26.08 17.18 -5.84
CA ALA A 397 27.18 17.98 -5.33
C ALA A 397 27.35 19.31 -6.09
N LYS A 398 27.14 19.31 -7.40
CA LYS A 398 27.17 20.51 -8.26
C LYS A 398 25.99 21.44 -7.98
N ILE A 399 24.80 20.89 -7.72
CA ILE A 399 23.60 21.66 -7.37
C ILE A 399 23.80 22.35 -6.01
N SER A 400 24.23 21.62 -4.98
CA SER A 400 24.46 22.19 -3.65
C SER A 400 25.59 23.24 -3.64
N ALA A 401 26.65 23.06 -4.43
CA ALA A 401 27.74 24.06 -4.54
C ALA A 401 27.24 25.38 -5.15
N ARG A 402 26.38 25.30 -6.17
CA ARG A 402 25.75 26.49 -6.78
C ARG A 402 24.84 27.21 -5.79
N GLN A 403 24.11 26.47 -4.96
CA GLN A 403 23.19 26.99 -3.95
C GLN A 403 23.93 27.67 -2.79
N SER A 404 25.09 27.15 -2.38
CA SER A 404 25.96 27.82 -1.39
C SER A 404 26.58 29.12 -1.90
N ASP A 405 26.91 29.22 -3.19
CA ASP A 405 27.44 30.46 -3.77
C ASP A 405 26.37 31.56 -3.84
N LEU A 406 25.09 31.19 -3.98
CA LEU A 406 23.93 32.10 -3.97
C LEU A 406 23.55 32.53 -2.54
N SER A 407 23.78 31.69 -1.52
CA SER A 407 23.41 31.94 -0.13
C SER A 407 24.51 32.57 0.73
N ASN A 408 25.73 32.75 0.20
CA ASN A 408 26.80 33.49 0.87
C ASN A 408 26.50 35.00 1.11
N GLY A 409 25.31 35.49 0.73
CA GLY A 409 24.76 36.80 1.14
C GLY A 409 23.82 36.79 2.35
N SER A 410 23.52 35.64 2.96
CA SER A 410 22.73 35.54 4.20
C SER A 410 23.27 34.41 5.07
N ALA A 411 24.01 34.80 6.10
CA ALA A 411 24.68 33.89 7.01
C ALA A 411 23.70 33.13 7.93
N ASN A 412 24.19 31.95 8.34
CA ASN A 412 23.73 31.03 9.39
C ASN A 412 22.58 30.07 9.06
N GLY A 413 23.00 28.86 8.61
CA GLY A 413 22.18 27.65 8.67
C GLY A 413 22.13 27.06 10.08
N GLY A 414 20.95 26.54 10.44
CA GLY A 414 20.83 25.50 11.46
C GLY A 414 19.75 25.68 12.52
N GLU A 415 19.11 26.84 12.64
CA GLU A 415 18.02 27.04 13.61
C GLU A 415 16.64 26.78 12.98
N PRO A 416 15.67 26.20 13.73
CA PRO A 416 14.28 26.18 13.31
C PRO A 416 13.83 27.58 12.88
N SER A 417 13.12 27.68 11.75
CA SER A 417 12.71 28.95 11.14
C SER A 417 12.02 29.94 12.10
N PHE A 418 11.46 29.47 13.23
CA PHE A 418 10.83 30.31 14.26
C PHE A 418 11.81 30.87 15.32
N LEU A 419 12.96 30.24 15.60
CA LEU A 419 13.95 30.80 16.55
C LEU A 419 14.59 32.08 16.01
N SER A 420 14.51 32.33 14.70
CA SER A 420 14.85 33.62 14.09
C SER A 420 14.07 34.80 14.69
N SER A 421 12.86 34.55 15.21
CA SER A 421 12.03 35.55 15.90
C SER A 421 12.43 35.76 17.36
N TYR A 422 13.37 34.96 17.89
CA TYR A 422 13.83 34.97 19.28
C TYR A 422 15.37 35.04 19.40
N PRO A 423 16.04 36.11 18.95
CA PRO A 423 17.50 36.19 18.80
C PRO A 423 18.30 36.06 20.10
N LEU A 424 17.67 36.26 21.26
CA LEU A 424 18.30 36.16 22.59
C LEU A 424 18.28 34.73 23.17
N ILE A 425 17.58 33.79 22.54
CA ILE A 425 17.53 32.39 22.96
C ILE A 425 18.52 31.60 22.10
N GLN A 426 19.79 31.64 22.49
CA GLN A 426 20.87 30.88 21.84
C GLN A 426 21.28 29.69 22.73
N GLY A 427 21.77 28.62 22.12
CA GLY A 427 22.17 27.39 22.83
C GLY A 427 21.64 26.13 22.13
N PRO A 428 21.59 24.98 22.82
CA PRO A 428 21.89 24.77 24.24
C PRO A 428 23.41 24.79 24.58
N TYR A 429 23.74 25.20 25.80
CA TYR A 429 25.09 25.20 26.38
C TYR A 429 25.19 24.26 27.59
N GLU A 430 26.30 23.51 27.71
CA GLU A 430 26.58 22.65 28.87
C GLU A 430 27.64 23.33 29.76
N ILE A 431 27.27 23.63 31.00
CA ILE A 431 28.11 24.34 31.97
C ILE A 431 28.39 23.44 33.17
N LEU A 432 29.66 23.20 33.47
CA LEU A 432 30.11 22.44 34.65
C LEU A 432 30.45 23.38 35.80
N VAL A 433 29.92 23.08 36.98
CA VAL A 433 30.31 23.69 38.25
C VAL A 433 31.48 22.86 38.83
N PRO A 434 32.70 23.41 38.92
CA PRO A 434 33.86 22.67 39.41
C PRO A 434 33.67 22.12 40.84
N GLU A 435 34.35 21.03 41.18
CA GLU A 435 34.29 20.44 42.53
C GLU A 435 34.87 21.37 43.62
N GLY A 436 35.79 22.27 43.24
CA GLY A 436 36.34 23.31 44.12
C GLY A 436 35.49 24.58 44.23
N TYR A 437 34.28 24.60 43.67
CA TYR A 437 33.41 25.77 43.67
C TYR A 437 33.04 26.19 45.10
N ARG A 438 33.37 27.43 45.46
CA ARG A 438 32.95 28.07 46.71
C ARG A 438 31.90 29.14 46.38
N PRO A 439 30.73 29.12 47.03
CA PRO A 439 29.74 30.17 46.87
C PRO A 439 30.36 31.53 47.22
N GLY A 440 30.43 32.44 46.24
CA GLY A 440 30.81 33.84 46.49
C GLY A 440 29.67 34.64 47.11
N GLU A 441 29.88 35.94 47.35
CA GLU A 441 28.86 36.87 47.90
C GLU A 441 27.69 37.17 46.93
N GLY A 442 27.75 36.67 45.69
CA GLY A 442 26.69 36.82 44.70
C GLY A 442 25.52 35.84 44.89
N PRO A 443 24.34 36.16 44.34
CA PRO A 443 23.15 35.32 44.48
C PRO A 443 23.35 33.96 43.79
N GLN A 444 23.08 32.89 44.53
CA GLN A 444 23.38 31.51 44.12
C GLN A 444 22.20 30.77 43.49
N GLU A 445 21.00 31.34 43.58
CA GLU A 445 19.77 30.72 43.07
C GLU A 445 19.57 30.97 41.57
N LEU A 446 19.05 29.95 40.88
CA LEU A 446 18.78 29.99 39.44
C LEU A 446 17.90 31.17 39.02
N VAL A 447 16.93 31.57 39.85
CA VAL A 447 16.05 32.72 39.57
C VAL A 447 16.83 34.02 39.44
N HIS A 448 17.85 34.23 40.27
CA HIS A 448 18.66 35.44 40.24
C HIS A 448 19.67 35.43 39.09
N ILE A 449 20.20 34.25 38.75
CA ILE A 449 21.08 34.06 37.59
C ILE A 449 20.34 34.43 36.31
N ARG A 450 19.10 33.95 36.14
CA ARG A 450 18.26 34.32 35.01
C ARG A 450 17.99 35.82 34.94
N ARG A 451 17.65 36.45 36.07
CA ARG A 451 17.37 37.91 36.12
C ARG A 451 18.59 38.74 35.74
N ARG A 452 19.80 38.31 36.10
CA ARG A 452 21.03 39.07 35.89
C ARG A 452 21.68 38.86 34.53
N PHE A 453 21.71 37.63 34.03
CA PHE A 453 22.43 37.27 32.80
C PHE A 453 21.52 36.79 31.66
N LEU A 454 20.19 36.81 31.83
CA LEU A 454 19.26 36.21 30.86
C LEU A 454 19.50 34.72 30.56
N VAL A 455 20.28 34.04 31.40
CA VAL A 455 20.60 32.63 31.24
C VAL A 455 19.46 31.78 31.80
N ASN A 456 18.76 31.09 30.91
CA ASN A 456 17.69 30.16 31.22
C ASN A 456 18.26 28.77 31.48
N ILE A 457 18.29 28.36 32.74
CA ILE A 457 18.69 27.00 33.11
C ILE A 457 17.45 26.09 33.02
N VAL A 458 17.54 25.12 32.11
CA VAL A 458 16.44 24.22 31.73
C VAL A 458 16.61 22.80 32.29
N ALA A 459 17.82 22.40 32.67
CA ALA A 459 18.08 21.13 33.34
C ALA A 459 19.36 21.18 34.19
N VAL A 460 19.40 20.35 35.24
CA VAL A 460 20.55 20.20 36.13
C VAL A 460 20.83 18.71 36.36
N SER A 461 22.10 18.32 36.35
CA SER A 461 22.54 16.98 36.76
C SER A 461 23.30 17.09 38.07
N LYS A 462 22.90 16.28 39.06
CA LYS A 462 23.56 16.18 40.38
C LYS A 462 24.59 15.03 40.37
N ASN A 463 25.61 15.12 41.22
CA ASN A 463 26.61 14.06 41.40
C ASN A 463 25.91 12.71 41.67
N GLY A 464 26.01 11.76 40.73
CA GLY A 464 25.24 10.51 40.72
C GLY A 464 24.41 10.25 39.45
N GLY A 465 24.38 11.18 38.48
CA GLY A 465 23.81 10.94 37.15
C GLY A 465 22.29 11.14 37.02
N ALA A 466 21.62 11.54 38.10
CA ALA A 466 20.21 11.93 38.04
C ALA A 466 20.05 13.31 37.40
N CYS A 467 19.42 13.34 36.22
CA CYS A 467 19.07 14.55 35.48
C CYS A 467 17.70 15.06 35.96
N ASP A 468 17.68 16.28 36.50
CA ASP A 468 16.47 17.00 36.88
C ASP A 468 16.09 17.97 35.76
N SER A 469 14.92 17.74 35.16
CA SER A 469 14.37 18.55 34.08
C SER A 469 13.54 19.71 34.64
N SER A 470 13.78 20.94 34.16
CA SER A 470 13.10 22.15 34.64
C SER A 470 13.29 22.39 36.15
N PRO A 471 14.54 22.66 36.60
CA PRO A 471 14.85 22.86 38.01
C PRO A 471 14.04 24.01 38.61
N LEU A 472 13.75 23.90 39.91
CA LEU A 472 13.00 24.90 40.66
C LEU A 472 13.75 26.24 40.69
N PRO A 473 13.04 27.39 40.65
CA PRO A 473 13.67 28.71 40.67
C PRO A 473 14.62 28.95 41.85
N GLY A 474 14.31 28.40 43.03
CA GLY A 474 15.14 28.49 44.24
C GLY A 474 16.27 27.47 44.34
N THR A 475 16.55 26.72 43.27
CA THR A 475 17.69 25.77 43.27
C THR A 475 18.99 26.56 43.33
N ALA A 476 19.85 26.27 44.30
CA ALA A 476 21.17 26.90 44.41
C ALA A 476 22.24 26.12 43.64
N LEU A 477 23.22 26.84 43.07
CA LEU A 477 24.43 26.24 42.48
C LEU A 477 25.23 25.47 43.53
N ARG A 478 25.63 24.24 43.20
CA ARG A 478 26.49 23.40 44.05
C ARG A 478 27.66 22.85 43.25
N ALA A 479 28.78 22.64 43.93
CA ALA A 479 29.96 22.00 43.37
C ALA A 479 29.62 20.64 42.73
N GLY A 480 30.17 20.37 41.54
CA GLY A 480 29.94 19.14 40.79
C GLY A 480 28.63 19.07 40.00
N MET A 481 27.80 20.12 39.99
CA MET A 481 26.61 20.17 39.15
C MET A 481 26.95 20.43 37.68
N VAL A 482 26.16 19.86 36.78
CA VAL A 482 26.19 20.20 35.34
C VAL A 482 24.86 20.83 34.96
N LEU A 483 24.90 21.96 34.25
CA LEU A 483 23.75 22.77 33.90
C LEU A 483 23.55 22.75 32.38
N CYS A 484 22.30 22.64 31.95
CA CYS A 484 21.88 22.89 30.57
C CYS A 484 21.24 24.27 30.50
N ALA A 485 21.78 25.15 29.67
CA ALA A 485 21.41 26.56 29.63
C ALA A 485 21.14 27.07 28.21
N TYR A 486 20.19 28.02 28.11
CA TYR A 486 19.90 28.81 26.91
C TYR A 486 19.98 30.29 27.25
N GLY A 487 20.59 31.11 26.38
CA GLY A 487 20.70 32.55 26.55
C GLY A 487 21.72 33.14 25.58
N PRO A 488 21.90 34.46 25.56
CA PRO A 488 22.86 35.10 24.65
C PRO A 488 24.28 34.60 24.93
N LYS A 489 25.04 34.29 23.88
CA LYS A 489 26.40 33.71 24.01
C LYS A 489 27.32 34.55 24.91
N ASP A 490 27.27 35.87 24.77
CA ASP A 490 28.11 36.80 25.54
C ASP A 490 27.73 36.80 27.03
N GLU A 491 26.44 36.73 27.34
CA GLU A 491 25.94 36.66 28.71
C GLU A 491 26.22 35.30 29.36
N VAL A 492 26.14 34.21 28.60
CA VAL A 492 26.54 32.88 29.07
C VAL A 492 28.04 32.87 29.39
N ALA A 493 28.87 33.49 28.55
CA ALA A 493 30.30 33.62 28.81
C ALA A 493 30.58 34.48 30.06
N ALA A 494 29.85 35.59 30.24
CA ALA A 494 29.93 36.43 31.43
C ALA A 494 29.53 35.69 32.71
N PHE A 495 28.43 34.92 32.66
CA PHE A 495 27.99 34.05 33.75
C PHE A 495 29.06 33.01 34.11
N VAL A 496 29.65 32.35 33.11
CA VAL A 496 30.70 31.34 33.32
C VAL A 496 31.96 31.97 33.94
N SER A 497 32.40 33.12 33.43
CA SER A 497 33.60 33.81 33.92
C SER A 497 33.42 34.34 35.36
N GLN A 498 32.27 34.97 35.66
CA GLN A 498 32.03 35.58 36.97
C GLN A 498 31.91 34.54 38.11
N TYR A 499 31.36 33.37 37.81
CA TYR A 499 31.18 32.30 38.80
C TYR A 499 32.29 31.24 38.75
N GLY A 500 33.34 31.44 37.94
CA GLY A 500 34.45 30.48 37.79
C GLY A 500 33.99 29.10 37.31
N LEU A 501 32.96 29.06 36.46
CA LEU A 501 32.40 27.84 35.90
C LEU A 501 33.19 27.42 34.65
N VAL A 502 32.92 26.21 34.16
CA VAL A 502 33.55 25.70 32.94
C VAL A 502 32.49 25.47 31.87
N LEU A 503 32.53 26.26 30.79
CA LEU A 503 31.75 26.01 29.59
C LEU A 503 32.38 24.84 28.82
N ARG A 504 31.60 23.81 28.48
CA ARG A 504 32.08 22.66 27.70
C ARG A 504 31.83 22.85 26.22
N ASP A 505 32.78 22.41 25.38
CA ASP A 505 32.71 22.47 23.92
C ASP A 505 31.76 21.42 23.27
N GLY A 506 30.85 20.82 24.05
CA GLY A 506 29.83 19.90 23.56
C GLY A 506 29.13 19.12 24.67
N PRO A 507 27.94 18.58 24.41
CA PRO A 507 27.15 17.85 25.41
C PRO A 507 27.79 16.51 25.75
N GLN A 508 28.09 16.28 27.03
CA GLN A 508 28.51 14.99 27.53
C GLN A 508 27.44 14.34 28.42
N VAL A 509 26.89 15.11 29.36
CA VAL A 509 25.94 14.60 30.36
C VAL A 509 24.52 14.63 29.81
N PHE A 510 24.16 15.70 29.11
CA PHE A 510 22.81 15.88 28.58
C PHE A 510 22.63 15.39 27.14
N LYS A 511 23.65 14.76 26.56
CA LYS A 511 23.68 14.31 25.16
C LYS A 511 22.50 13.41 24.80
N ASP A 512 22.18 12.47 25.68
CA ASP A 512 21.14 11.47 25.43
C ASP A 512 19.76 11.89 25.95
N ASN A 513 19.64 13.06 26.60
CA ASN A 513 18.39 13.60 27.15
C ASN A 513 18.06 14.99 26.56
N MET A 514 18.50 16.08 27.21
CA MET A 514 18.06 17.45 26.87
C MET A 514 18.63 17.99 25.56
N PHE A 515 19.78 17.46 25.11
CA PHE A 515 20.38 17.80 23.82
C PHE A 515 19.94 16.83 22.71
N ASN A 516 19.09 15.85 23.03
CA ASN A 516 18.54 14.92 22.07
C ASN A 516 17.24 15.50 21.48
N PRO A 517 17.23 15.93 20.21
CA PRO A 517 16.04 16.52 19.58
C PRO A 517 14.84 15.57 19.54
N ASN A 518 15.08 14.26 19.66
CA ASN A 518 14.01 13.26 19.68
C ASN A 518 13.36 13.08 21.05
N LEU A 519 13.88 13.71 22.11
CA LEU A 519 13.36 13.58 23.48
C LEU A 519 12.97 14.93 24.12
N ALA A 520 13.68 16.00 23.78
CA ALA A 520 13.44 17.32 24.33
C ALA A 520 13.69 18.41 23.28
N GLY A 521 13.01 19.54 23.45
CA GLY A 521 13.19 20.68 22.58
C GLY A 521 12.39 21.90 23.01
N ILE A 522 12.39 22.90 22.14
CA ILE A 522 11.67 24.15 22.32
C ILE A 522 10.40 24.10 21.48
N VAL A 523 9.27 24.46 22.08
CA VAL A 523 7.99 24.62 21.40
C VAL A 523 7.40 25.99 21.65
N GLU A 524 6.64 26.45 20.68
CA GLU A 524 5.83 27.65 20.74
C GLU A 524 4.37 27.25 20.95
N GLY A 525 3.74 27.76 22.01
CA GLY A 525 2.33 27.48 22.31
C GLY A 525 1.52 28.74 22.55
N VAL A 526 0.30 28.78 22.03
CA VAL A 526 -0.62 29.91 22.11
C VAL A 526 -1.72 29.66 23.12
N VAL A 527 -1.98 30.69 23.91
CA VAL A 527 -3.13 30.75 24.82
C VAL A 527 -4.39 30.99 23.99
N SER A 528 -5.23 29.98 23.80
CA SER A 528 -6.48 30.14 23.04
C SER A 528 -7.52 30.98 23.82
N PRO A 529 -8.52 31.56 23.14
CA PRO A 529 -9.57 32.38 23.79
C PRO A 529 -10.40 31.67 24.87
N ARG A 530 -10.37 30.33 24.91
CA ARG A 530 -11.09 29.52 25.92
C ARG A 530 -10.15 28.97 27.00
N SER A 531 -8.89 29.39 27.03
CA SER A 531 -7.89 28.86 27.95
C SER A 531 -8.16 29.27 29.39
N SER A 532 -8.05 28.32 30.32
CA SER A 532 -8.11 28.58 31.76
C SER A 532 -6.87 29.32 32.29
N LEU A 533 -5.85 29.49 31.45
CA LEU A 533 -4.61 30.22 31.75
C LEU A 533 -4.77 31.74 31.62
N ILE A 534 -5.87 32.22 31.03
CA ILE A 534 -6.13 33.66 30.86
C ILE A 534 -6.25 34.32 32.24
N GLY A 535 -5.50 35.41 32.43
CA GLY A 535 -5.46 36.19 33.67
C GLY A 535 -4.51 35.65 34.73
N GLN A 536 -3.91 34.47 34.54
CA GLN A 536 -2.93 33.91 35.47
C GLN A 536 -1.50 34.25 35.03
N THR A 537 -0.58 34.38 36.00
CA THR A 537 0.85 34.57 35.71
C THR A 537 1.57 33.22 35.60
N ILE A 538 2.75 33.20 34.98
CA ILE A 538 3.60 31.98 34.92
C ILE A 538 3.91 31.44 36.33
N LYS A 539 4.03 32.34 37.32
CA LYS A 539 4.25 32.01 38.73
C LYS A 539 3.03 31.33 39.35
N ASP A 540 1.82 31.76 39.04
CA ASP A 540 0.58 31.16 39.56
C ASP A 540 0.35 29.76 38.98
N ILE A 541 0.63 29.59 37.68
CA ILE A 541 0.50 28.32 36.96
C ILE A 541 1.59 27.32 37.39
N ARG A 542 2.73 27.83 37.88
CA ARG A 542 3.91 27.07 38.30
C ARG A 542 4.39 26.09 37.22
N PHE A 543 4.57 26.57 35.99
CA PHE A 543 4.92 25.73 34.82
C PHE A 543 6.04 24.70 35.05
N ARG A 544 7.08 25.10 35.81
CA ARG A 544 8.21 24.24 36.14
C ARG A 544 7.85 23.11 37.12
N GLU A 545 7.02 23.40 38.13
CA GLU A 545 6.62 22.47 39.18
C GLU A 545 5.48 21.54 38.71
N THR A 546 4.46 22.13 38.09
CA THR A 546 3.23 21.42 37.71
C THR A 546 3.44 20.56 36.47
N PHE A 547 4.15 21.10 35.47
CA PHE A 547 4.26 20.47 34.15
C PHE A 547 5.68 20.03 33.81
N GLY A 548 6.70 20.41 34.59
CA GLY A 548 8.08 20.05 34.29
C GLY A 548 8.62 20.74 33.01
N VAL A 549 8.02 21.85 32.58
CA VAL A 549 8.45 22.64 31.43
C VAL A 549 8.98 24.00 31.86
N SER A 550 9.97 24.51 31.13
CA SER A 550 10.68 25.75 31.42
C SER A 550 10.29 26.85 30.43
N PRO A 551 9.59 27.91 30.86
CA PRO A 551 9.31 29.06 30.02
C PRO A 551 10.57 29.88 29.73
N LEU A 552 10.86 30.08 28.45
CA LEU A 552 12.01 30.80 27.93
C LEU A 552 11.68 32.25 27.57
N ALA A 553 10.55 32.49 26.91
CA ALA A 553 10.08 33.81 26.48
C ALA A 553 8.54 33.86 26.41
N VAL A 554 7.97 35.06 26.48
CA VAL A 554 6.54 35.32 26.24
C VAL A 554 6.41 36.40 25.19
N HIS A 555 5.60 36.19 24.16
CA HIS A 555 5.23 37.18 23.17
C HIS A 555 3.79 37.63 23.41
N GLN A 556 3.61 38.90 23.76
CA GLN A 556 2.32 39.51 24.10
C GLN A 556 2.21 40.89 23.43
N GLY A 557 1.11 41.15 22.73
CA GLY A 557 0.84 42.47 22.12
C GLY A 557 1.89 42.94 21.11
N GLY A 558 2.54 42.02 20.38
CA GLY A 558 3.58 42.35 19.41
C GLY A 558 4.97 42.62 20.00
N ARG A 559 5.16 42.44 21.31
CA ARG A 559 6.46 42.53 21.99
C ARG A 559 6.85 41.19 22.60
N THR A 560 8.15 40.87 22.54
CA THR A 560 8.71 39.67 23.15
C THR A 560 9.40 40.02 24.47
N TYR A 561 8.93 39.42 25.55
CA TYR A 561 9.50 39.50 26.89
C TYR A 561 10.43 38.31 27.12
N TYR A 562 11.64 38.61 27.63
CA TYR A 562 12.64 37.63 28.04
C TYR A 562 12.94 37.69 29.55
N GLN A 563 12.69 38.86 30.15
CA GLN A 563 12.82 39.15 31.58
C GLN A 563 11.46 39.13 32.26
N GLU A 564 11.47 38.95 33.58
CA GLU A 564 10.29 39.10 34.44
C GLU A 564 9.05 38.28 34.03
N LEU A 565 9.25 37.16 33.31
CA LEU A 565 8.16 36.31 32.84
C LEU A 565 7.24 35.81 33.95
N ALA A 566 7.77 35.67 35.17
CA ALA A 566 7.05 35.11 36.30
C ALA A 566 5.80 35.92 36.68
N ASP A 567 5.86 37.25 36.55
CA ASP A 567 4.84 38.17 37.05
C ASP A 567 3.92 38.71 35.93
N LEU A 568 4.12 38.25 34.68
CA LEU A 568 3.34 38.68 33.52
C LEU A 568 2.03 37.88 33.42
N PRO A 569 0.84 38.53 33.48
CA PRO A 569 -0.44 37.85 33.31
C PRO A 569 -0.68 37.50 31.84
N LEU A 570 -1.09 36.26 31.58
CA LEU A 570 -1.34 35.76 30.22
C LEU A 570 -2.71 36.21 29.70
N GLN A 571 -2.74 36.60 28.43
CA GLN A 571 -3.94 37.01 27.69
C GLN A 571 -4.22 36.05 26.53
N SER A 572 -5.45 36.10 26.02
CA SER A 572 -5.82 35.36 24.82
C SER A 572 -4.99 35.82 23.62
N GLY A 573 -4.38 34.88 22.90
CA GLY A 573 -3.51 35.15 21.75
C GLY A 573 -2.05 35.31 22.12
N ASP A 574 -1.69 35.29 23.41
CA ASP A 574 -0.29 35.31 23.83
C ASP A 574 0.41 34.01 23.44
N THR A 575 1.69 34.15 23.10
CA THR A 575 2.53 33.04 22.68
C THR A 575 3.65 32.81 23.68
N LEU A 576 3.77 31.57 24.16
CA LEU A 576 4.79 31.14 25.11
C LEU A 576 5.82 30.25 24.41
N LEU A 577 7.09 30.61 24.58
CA LEU A 577 8.21 29.76 24.19
C LEU A 577 8.62 28.89 25.38
N LEU A 578 8.46 27.57 25.25
CA LEU A 578 8.65 26.61 26.32
C LEU A 578 9.73 25.59 25.94
N HIS A 579 10.56 25.17 26.90
CA HIS A 579 11.49 24.06 26.76
C HIS A 579 11.12 22.92 27.70
N GLY A 580 11.16 21.69 27.22
CA GLY A 580 10.81 20.52 28.01
C GLY A 580 11.05 19.22 27.24
N THR A 581 10.81 18.09 27.90
CA THR A 581 10.74 16.81 27.19
C THR A 581 9.40 16.68 26.47
N TRP A 582 9.35 15.94 25.37
CA TRP A 582 8.11 15.72 24.62
C TRP A 582 7.00 15.14 25.51
N GLU A 583 7.36 14.26 26.47
CA GLU A 583 6.43 13.68 27.47
C GLU A 583 5.67 14.73 28.27
N LYS A 584 6.37 15.79 28.67
CA LYS A 584 5.80 16.86 29.47
C LYS A 584 4.92 17.78 28.64
N PHE A 585 5.23 17.99 27.37
CA PHE A 585 4.38 18.76 26.47
C PHE A 585 3.07 18.05 26.14
N GLU A 586 3.09 16.73 25.96
CA GLU A 586 1.85 15.94 25.79
C GLU A 586 0.98 16.02 27.04
N ALA A 587 1.58 15.84 28.23
CA ALA A 587 0.85 15.99 29.50
C ALA A 587 0.23 17.40 29.61
N LEU A 588 0.98 18.45 29.29
CA LEU A 588 0.49 19.83 29.29
C LEU A 588 -0.72 20.02 28.35
N GLN A 589 -0.66 19.45 27.14
CA GLN A 589 -1.75 19.53 26.16
C GLN A 589 -2.99 18.74 26.60
N ALA A 590 -2.81 17.59 27.26
CA ALA A 590 -3.90 16.78 27.78
C ALA A 590 -4.63 17.46 28.96
N PHE A 591 -3.89 18.13 29.85
CA PHE A 591 -4.47 18.88 30.97
C PHE A 591 -5.10 20.21 30.55
N HIS A 592 -4.55 20.89 29.55
CA HIS A 592 -5.07 22.15 29.01
C HIS A 592 -5.42 22.02 27.52
N GLN A 593 -6.60 21.46 27.23
CA GLN A 593 -7.12 21.31 25.86
C GLN A 593 -7.18 22.63 25.06
N ASN A 594 -7.09 23.77 25.75
CA ASN A 594 -7.18 25.12 25.21
C ASN A 594 -5.80 25.83 25.13
N PHE A 595 -4.69 25.13 25.32
CA PHE A 595 -3.33 25.60 25.01
C PHE A 595 -2.84 24.92 23.73
N ILE A 596 -2.65 25.69 22.66
CA ILE A 596 -2.39 25.16 21.32
C ILE A 596 -0.90 25.29 21.01
N ILE A 597 -0.19 24.16 20.94
CA ILE A 597 1.21 24.16 20.52
C ILE A 597 1.25 24.31 18.98
N ILE A 598 1.84 25.39 18.48
CA ILE A 598 1.95 25.69 17.05
C ILE A 598 3.12 24.92 16.42
N THR A 599 4.21 24.73 17.18
CA THR A 599 5.38 24.03 16.65
C THR A 599 5.05 22.55 16.44
N PRO A 600 5.22 22.00 15.22
CA PRO A 600 5.13 20.57 15.03
C PRO A 600 6.30 19.90 15.77
N PHE A 601 6.03 19.30 16.92
CA PHE A 601 6.93 18.33 17.52
C PHE A 601 6.45 16.94 17.11
N ASP A 602 7.36 16.11 16.58
CA ASP A 602 7.02 14.76 16.13
C ASP A 602 6.49 13.96 17.34
N GLN A 603 5.18 13.68 17.33
CA GLN A 603 4.44 13.05 18.43
C GLN A 603 4.77 11.54 18.64
N GLU A 604 5.93 11.09 18.19
CA GLU A 604 6.26 9.67 18.19
C GLU A 604 7.00 9.28 19.47
N PHE A 605 6.24 9.15 20.57
CA PHE A 605 6.73 8.38 21.73
C PHE A 605 7.04 6.96 21.29
N HIS A 606 8.32 6.67 21.15
CA HIS A 606 8.78 5.32 20.99
C HIS A 606 8.69 4.61 22.34
N LYS A 607 8.07 3.41 22.37
CA LYS A 607 8.11 2.48 23.49
C LYS A 607 9.18 1.42 23.22
N PRO A 608 10.49 1.72 23.39
CA PRO A 608 11.59 0.84 22.97
C PRO A 608 11.57 -0.53 23.64
N GLU A 609 10.96 -0.64 24.83
CA GLU A 609 10.79 -1.90 25.56
C GLU A 609 9.92 -2.92 24.80
N LYS A 610 9.02 -2.45 23.93
CA LYS A 610 8.11 -3.27 23.13
C LYS A 610 8.66 -3.63 21.75
N ALA A 611 9.85 -3.13 21.38
CA ALA A 611 10.51 -3.40 20.10
C ALA A 611 10.64 -4.90 19.80
N LYS A 612 10.95 -5.72 20.82
CA LYS A 612 11.06 -7.18 20.66
C LYS A 612 9.74 -7.82 20.22
N TRP A 613 8.63 -7.42 20.85
CA TRP A 613 7.30 -7.95 20.52
C TRP A 613 6.85 -7.48 19.14
N ALA A 614 7.08 -6.20 18.80
CA ALA A 614 6.79 -5.67 17.48
C ALA A 614 7.56 -6.42 16.37
N LEU A 615 8.86 -6.68 16.59
CA LEU A 615 9.68 -7.47 15.67
C LEU A 615 9.17 -8.91 15.54
N ILE A 616 8.80 -9.58 16.64
CA ILE A 616 8.25 -10.94 16.60
C ILE A 616 6.96 -10.97 15.77
N CYS A 617 6.01 -10.07 16.03
CA CYS A 617 4.75 -10.02 15.27
C CYS A 617 4.99 -9.78 13.77
N PHE A 618 5.92 -8.89 13.43
CA PHE A 618 6.32 -8.64 12.05
C PHE A 618 6.98 -9.87 11.40
N LEU A 619 7.94 -10.51 12.08
CA LEU A 619 8.61 -11.70 11.57
C LEU A 619 7.66 -12.89 11.41
N VAL A 620 6.67 -13.04 12.28
CA VAL A 620 5.62 -14.07 12.14
C VAL A 620 4.77 -13.82 10.89
N ALA A 621 4.32 -12.57 10.68
CA ALA A 621 3.58 -12.21 9.47
C ALA A 621 4.41 -12.48 8.20
N LEU A 622 5.67 -12.04 8.19
CA LEU A 622 6.60 -12.25 7.09
C LEU A 622 6.88 -13.73 6.83
N ALA A 623 7.11 -14.52 7.88
CA ALA A 623 7.32 -15.96 7.76
C ALA A 623 6.10 -16.68 7.19
N MET A 624 4.89 -16.34 7.64
CA MET A 624 3.65 -16.89 7.07
C MET A 624 3.50 -16.56 5.58
N MET A 625 3.87 -15.35 5.16
CA MET A 625 3.82 -14.98 3.74
C MET A 625 4.83 -15.74 2.90
N ILE A 626 6.07 -15.92 3.39
CA ILE A 626 7.11 -16.68 2.68
C ILE A 626 6.70 -18.15 2.57
N VAL A 627 6.22 -18.75 3.66
CA VAL A 627 5.70 -20.13 3.67
C VAL A 627 4.52 -20.26 2.72
N SER A 628 3.57 -19.32 2.73
CA SER A 628 2.45 -19.33 1.79
C SER A 628 2.90 -19.20 0.34
N SER A 629 3.96 -18.44 0.07
CA SER A 629 4.48 -18.26 -1.29
C SER A 629 5.23 -19.50 -1.79
N PHE A 630 6.02 -20.17 -0.95
CA PHE A 630 6.87 -21.28 -1.38
C PHE A 630 6.19 -22.65 -1.25
N TYR A 631 5.39 -22.85 -0.20
CA TYR A 631 4.84 -24.15 0.16
C TYR A 631 3.45 -24.38 -0.46
N PHE A 632 2.61 -23.34 -0.56
CA PHE A 632 1.22 -23.47 -1.02
C PHE A 632 1.00 -23.23 -2.52
N GLN A 633 1.99 -22.73 -3.27
CA GLN A 633 1.85 -22.57 -4.73
C GLN A 633 1.66 -23.91 -5.47
N ASN A 634 2.16 -25.02 -4.91
CA ASN A 634 2.11 -26.34 -5.54
C ASN A 634 0.97 -27.23 -5.03
N LEU A 635 0.17 -26.77 -4.07
CA LEU A 635 -0.99 -27.52 -3.57
C LEU A 635 -2.31 -26.95 -4.15
N PRO A 636 -3.30 -27.81 -4.44
CA PRO A 636 -4.62 -27.38 -4.90
C PRO A 636 -5.46 -26.67 -3.82
N TYR A 637 -4.99 -26.64 -2.55
CA TYR A 637 -5.65 -25.95 -1.45
C TYR A 637 -5.13 -24.52 -1.30
N ASN A 638 -6.08 -23.59 -1.24
CA ASN A 638 -5.94 -22.13 -1.28
C ASN A 638 -4.69 -21.57 -0.54
N PRO A 639 -3.76 -20.85 -1.20
CA PRO A 639 -2.69 -20.14 -0.50
C PRO A 639 -3.30 -19.12 0.47
N ILE A 640 -2.73 -19.02 1.68
CA ILE A 640 -3.19 -18.06 2.68
C ILE A 640 -3.08 -16.65 2.06
N PRO A 641 -4.18 -15.91 1.91
CA PRO A 641 -4.14 -14.57 1.33
C PRO A 641 -3.19 -13.65 2.10
N LEU A 642 -2.48 -12.76 1.40
CA LEU A 642 -1.56 -11.78 2.03
C LEU A 642 -2.25 -10.99 3.15
N SER A 643 -3.51 -10.60 2.95
CA SER A 643 -4.35 -9.95 3.97
C SER A 643 -4.41 -10.70 5.28
N VAL A 644 -4.57 -12.03 5.25
CA VAL A 644 -4.67 -12.86 6.45
C VAL A 644 -3.34 -12.86 7.20
N CYS A 645 -2.22 -13.03 6.50
CA CYS A 645 -0.89 -12.99 7.12
C CYS A 645 -0.61 -11.67 7.83
N LEU A 646 -0.96 -10.55 7.18
CA LEU A 646 -0.77 -9.21 7.71
C LEU A 646 -1.72 -8.90 8.86
N MET A 647 -2.98 -9.36 8.76
CA MET A 647 -3.95 -9.17 9.84
C MET A 647 -3.54 -9.95 11.09
N VAL A 648 -2.96 -11.14 10.95
CA VAL A 648 -2.36 -11.89 12.08
C VAL A 648 -1.25 -11.08 12.75
N GLY A 649 -0.38 -10.44 11.97
CA GLY A 649 0.64 -9.53 12.49
C GLY A 649 0.05 -8.32 13.23
N ALA A 650 -0.95 -7.66 12.64
CA ALA A 650 -1.64 -6.51 13.20
C ALA A 650 -2.36 -6.85 14.52
N VAL A 651 -3.12 -7.95 14.55
CA VAL A 651 -3.76 -8.47 15.76
C VAL A 651 -2.71 -8.83 16.81
N GLY A 652 -1.59 -9.43 16.40
CA GLY A 652 -0.44 -9.70 17.27
C GLY A 652 0.09 -8.43 17.95
N MET A 653 0.19 -7.31 17.24
CA MET A 653 0.63 -6.03 17.82
C MET A 653 -0.34 -5.46 18.85
N VAL A 654 -1.65 -5.62 18.61
CA VAL A 654 -2.69 -5.18 19.56
C VAL A 654 -2.69 -6.08 20.81
N LEU A 655 -2.66 -7.40 20.63
CA LEU A 655 -2.69 -8.38 21.74
C LEU A 655 -1.43 -8.33 22.60
N SER A 656 -0.26 -8.06 22.00
CA SER A 656 1.01 -7.87 22.71
C SER A 656 1.13 -6.49 23.40
N LYS A 657 0.13 -5.62 23.24
CA LYS A 657 0.10 -4.24 23.74
C LYS A 657 1.28 -3.40 23.23
N VAL A 658 1.75 -3.68 22.01
CA VAL A 658 2.68 -2.77 21.30
C VAL A 658 1.92 -1.50 20.94
N ILE A 659 0.70 -1.66 20.43
CA ILE A 659 -0.27 -0.61 20.16
C ILE A 659 -1.63 -0.96 20.76
N THR A 660 -2.44 0.05 21.04
CA THR A 660 -3.84 -0.06 21.43
C THR A 660 -4.73 -0.20 20.20
N ILE A 661 -5.97 -0.69 20.38
CA ILE A 661 -6.93 -0.78 19.27
C ILE A 661 -7.29 0.60 18.70
N SER A 662 -7.37 1.62 19.56
CA SER A 662 -7.60 3.00 19.14
C SER A 662 -6.46 3.50 18.27
N GLU A 663 -5.20 3.29 18.69
CA GLU A 663 -4.03 3.62 17.86
C GLU A 663 -4.04 2.87 16.53
N ALA A 664 -4.45 1.60 16.52
CA ALA A 664 -4.57 0.84 15.27
C ALA A 664 -5.61 1.45 14.31
N TYR A 665 -6.77 1.92 14.80
CA TYR A 665 -7.75 2.61 13.94
C TYR A 665 -7.27 3.97 13.44
N HIS A 666 -6.48 4.70 14.24
CA HIS A 666 -5.87 5.96 13.82
C HIS A 666 -4.71 5.77 12.84
N ALA A 667 -4.03 4.62 12.90
CA ALA A 667 -2.95 4.26 11.99
C ALA A 667 -3.42 4.02 10.55
N VAL A 668 -4.71 3.68 10.36
CA VAL A 668 -5.26 3.39 9.04
C VAL A 668 -5.59 4.68 8.30
N ASP A 669 -4.98 4.88 7.14
CA ASP A 669 -5.37 5.95 6.22
C ASP A 669 -6.61 5.52 5.42
N TRP A 670 -7.77 5.90 5.94
CA TRP A 670 -9.07 5.64 5.32
C TRP A 670 -9.18 6.19 3.89
N ARG A 671 -8.44 7.25 3.55
CA ARG A 671 -8.43 7.82 2.19
C ARG A 671 -7.86 6.80 1.20
N THR A 672 -6.76 6.16 1.57
CA THR A 672 -6.13 5.09 0.80
C THR A 672 -7.06 3.86 0.69
N VAL A 673 -7.73 3.48 1.77
CA VAL A 673 -8.71 2.36 1.79
C VAL A 673 -9.84 2.59 0.78
N PHE A 674 -10.48 3.76 0.80
CA PHE A 674 -11.56 4.08 -0.14
C PHE A 674 -11.06 4.29 -1.57
N LEU A 675 -9.84 4.83 -1.76
CA LEU A 675 -9.21 4.93 -3.08
C LEU A 675 -9.07 3.56 -3.74
N LEU A 676 -8.46 2.59 -3.04
CA LEU A 676 -8.26 1.24 -3.56
C LEU A 676 -9.58 0.50 -3.76
N GLY A 677 -10.44 0.55 -2.74
CA GLY A 677 -11.74 -0.11 -2.76
C GLY A 677 -12.65 0.42 -3.87
N GLY A 678 -12.53 1.69 -4.24
CA GLY A 678 -13.33 2.28 -5.32
C GLY A 678 -12.75 2.13 -6.72
N LEU A 679 -11.43 1.91 -6.86
CA LEU A 679 -10.80 1.74 -8.17
C LEU A 679 -10.75 0.29 -8.66
N ILE A 680 -10.81 -0.70 -7.78
CA ILE A 680 -10.96 -2.11 -8.18
C ILE A 680 -12.27 -2.32 -9.00
N PRO A 681 -13.44 -1.80 -8.57
CA PRO A 681 -14.67 -1.81 -9.37
C PRO A 681 -14.53 -1.15 -10.74
N LEU A 682 -13.77 -0.07 -10.86
CA LEU A 682 -13.52 0.59 -12.13
C LEU A 682 -12.78 -0.33 -13.10
N GLY A 683 -11.71 -1.00 -12.64
CA GLY A 683 -11.02 -2.02 -13.42
C GLY A 683 -11.92 -3.18 -13.83
N MET A 684 -12.76 -3.68 -12.89
CA MET A 684 -13.76 -4.71 -13.17
C MET A 684 -14.78 -4.26 -14.22
N ALA A 685 -15.23 -3.00 -14.20
CA ALA A 685 -16.20 -2.51 -15.18
C ALA A 685 -15.60 -2.45 -16.60
N VAL A 686 -14.34 -2.04 -16.75
CA VAL A 686 -13.66 -2.02 -18.06
C VAL A 686 -13.53 -3.42 -18.66
N ASP A 687 -13.26 -4.43 -17.82
CA ASP A 687 -13.20 -5.84 -18.23
C ASP A 687 -14.59 -6.42 -18.53
N GLN A 688 -15.54 -6.29 -17.60
CA GLN A 688 -16.88 -6.85 -17.72
C GLN A 688 -17.72 -6.24 -18.84
N THR A 689 -17.46 -4.99 -19.22
CA THR A 689 -18.11 -4.36 -20.38
C THR A 689 -17.49 -4.80 -21.71
N GLY A 690 -16.38 -5.54 -21.70
CA GLY A 690 -15.64 -5.91 -22.92
C GLY A 690 -14.87 -4.75 -23.55
N THR A 691 -14.78 -3.60 -22.86
CA THR A 691 -14.11 -2.39 -23.36
C THR A 691 -12.61 -2.62 -23.50
N ALA A 692 -11.95 -3.29 -22.54
CA ALA A 692 -10.52 -3.63 -22.66
C ALA A 692 -10.23 -4.49 -23.90
N ASN A 693 -11.04 -5.52 -24.14
CA ASN A 693 -10.92 -6.41 -25.29
C ASN A 693 -11.12 -5.65 -26.63
N TRP A 694 -12.06 -4.71 -26.67
CA TRP A 694 -12.31 -3.87 -27.84
C TRP A 694 -11.14 -2.93 -28.16
N ILE A 695 -10.60 -2.23 -27.15
CA ILE A 695 -9.41 -1.39 -27.32
C ILE A 695 -8.21 -2.23 -27.79
N ALA A 696 -8.00 -3.39 -27.17
CA ALA A 696 -6.89 -4.27 -27.52
C ALA A 696 -6.98 -4.76 -28.98
N LYS A 697 -8.15 -5.20 -29.44
CA LYS A 697 -8.37 -5.55 -30.86
C LYS A 697 -8.06 -4.38 -31.79
N GLY A 698 -8.50 -3.16 -31.43
CA GLY A 698 -8.20 -1.95 -32.21
C GLY A 698 -6.71 -1.64 -32.31
N ILE A 699 -5.98 -1.76 -31.20
CA ILE A 699 -4.51 -1.57 -31.16
C ILE A 699 -3.82 -2.63 -32.02
N VAL A 700 -4.21 -3.90 -31.90
CA VAL A 700 -3.62 -5.01 -32.67
C VAL A 700 -3.94 -4.89 -34.16
N LEU A 701 -5.14 -4.44 -34.55
CA LEU A 701 -5.47 -4.15 -35.95
C LEU A 701 -4.64 -3.01 -36.52
N GLY A 702 -4.38 -1.96 -35.73
CA GLY A 702 -3.61 -0.79 -36.16
C GLY A 702 -2.08 -1.00 -36.19
N LEU A 703 -1.54 -1.76 -35.23
CA LEU A 703 -0.10 -1.97 -35.05
C LEU A 703 0.37 -3.41 -35.35
N GLY A 704 -0.51 -4.29 -35.82
CA GLY A 704 -0.34 -5.75 -35.77
C GLY A 704 0.92 -6.34 -36.39
N SER A 705 1.45 -5.76 -37.47
CA SER A 705 2.72 -6.23 -38.07
C SER A 705 3.97 -5.74 -37.33
N LEU A 706 3.85 -4.69 -36.50
CA LEU A 706 4.95 -4.02 -35.80
C LEU A 706 5.02 -4.41 -34.32
N MET A 707 3.96 -4.99 -33.75
CA MET A 707 3.87 -5.35 -32.33
C MET A 707 4.71 -6.59 -31.98
N SER A 708 6.02 -6.39 -31.79
CA SER A 708 6.88 -7.38 -31.14
C SER A 708 6.64 -7.43 -29.62
N PRO A 709 6.93 -8.56 -28.94
CA PRO A 709 6.83 -8.64 -27.48
C PRO A 709 7.62 -7.55 -26.77
N LEU A 710 8.83 -7.25 -27.26
CA LEU A 710 9.67 -6.17 -26.73
C LEU A 710 9.00 -4.80 -26.85
N LEU A 711 8.37 -4.51 -27.98
CA LEU A 711 7.67 -3.24 -28.20
C LEU A 711 6.47 -3.11 -27.25
N LEU A 712 5.73 -4.20 -27.00
CA LEU A 712 4.64 -4.20 -26.02
C LEU A 712 5.16 -3.85 -24.61
N LEU A 713 6.22 -4.51 -24.14
CA LEU A 713 6.79 -4.23 -22.81
C LEU A 713 7.28 -2.78 -22.72
N LEU A 714 7.94 -2.26 -23.76
CA LEU A 714 8.43 -0.90 -23.80
C LEU A 714 7.28 0.13 -23.77
N VAL A 715 6.24 -0.08 -24.58
CA VAL A 715 5.06 0.80 -24.62
C VAL A 715 4.34 0.79 -23.28
N LEU A 716 4.11 -0.38 -22.69
CA LEU A 716 3.46 -0.49 -21.38
C LEU A 716 4.30 0.16 -20.27
N ALA A 717 5.62 -0.01 -20.28
CA ALA A 717 6.52 0.62 -19.30
C ALA A 717 6.53 2.15 -19.43
N LEU A 718 6.62 2.67 -20.65
CA LEU A 718 6.59 4.12 -20.93
C LEU A 718 5.24 4.73 -20.58
N LEU A 719 4.15 4.06 -20.95
CA LEU A 719 2.80 4.54 -20.68
C LEU A 719 2.50 4.50 -19.17
N SER A 720 2.97 3.47 -18.46
CA SER A 720 2.90 3.42 -16.99
C SER A 720 3.68 4.57 -16.35
N ALA A 721 4.91 4.84 -16.81
CA ALA A 721 5.72 5.94 -16.31
C ALA A 721 5.15 7.32 -16.66
N ALA A 722 4.44 7.45 -17.78
CA ALA A 722 3.77 8.70 -18.15
C ALA A 722 2.51 8.94 -17.30
N PHE A 723 1.70 7.90 -17.06
CA PHE A 723 0.47 8.01 -16.27
C PHE A 723 0.75 8.38 -14.81
N THR A 724 1.87 7.92 -14.24
CA THR A 724 2.26 8.27 -12.85
C THR A 724 2.68 9.73 -12.67
N LEU A 725 2.95 10.45 -13.75
CA LEU A 725 3.22 11.89 -13.70
C LEU A 725 1.94 12.69 -13.42
N VAL A 726 0.78 12.12 -13.74
CA VAL A 726 -0.49 12.85 -13.79
C VAL A 726 -1.60 12.21 -12.95
N ILE A 727 -1.45 10.95 -12.57
CA ILE A 727 -2.44 10.17 -11.81
C ILE A 727 -1.72 9.45 -10.67
N SER A 728 -2.47 9.11 -9.60
CA SER A 728 -1.96 8.23 -8.56
C SER A 728 -1.48 6.87 -9.11
N ASN A 729 -0.41 6.33 -8.55
CA ASN A 729 0.16 5.05 -8.99
C ASN A 729 -0.87 3.90 -8.92
N VAL A 730 -1.77 3.95 -7.94
CA VAL A 730 -2.90 3.01 -7.80
C VAL A 730 -3.89 3.14 -8.96
N GLY A 731 -4.32 4.37 -9.27
CA GLY A 731 -5.22 4.64 -10.40
C GLY A 731 -4.63 4.19 -11.73
N ALA A 732 -3.34 4.49 -11.96
CA ALA A 732 -2.63 4.03 -13.15
C ALA A 732 -2.63 2.49 -13.27
N ALA A 733 -2.31 1.76 -12.19
CA ALA A 733 -2.32 0.29 -12.21
C ALA A 733 -3.71 -0.28 -12.52
N THR A 734 -4.76 0.25 -11.88
CA THR A 734 -6.13 -0.25 -12.04
C THR A 734 -6.67 -0.11 -13.47
N LEU A 735 -6.20 0.89 -14.22
CA LEU A 735 -6.60 1.11 -15.61
C LEU A 735 -5.72 0.35 -16.60
N LEU A 736 -4.40 0.38 -16.39
CA LEU A 736 -3.43 -0.11 -17.36
C LEU A 736 -3.23 -1.62 -17.31
N VAL A 737 -3.41 -2.27 -16.16
CA VAL A 737 -3.21 -3.73 -16.06
C VAL A 737 -4.27 -4.50 -16.86
N PRO A 738 -5.59 -4.26 -16.73
CA PRO A 738 -6.59 -4.96 -17.55
C PRO A 738 -6.40 -4.72 -19.05
N LEU A 739 -6.01 -3.50 -19.43
CA LEU A 739 -5.70 -3.14 -20.81
C LEU A 739 -4.47 -3.90 -21.33
N GLY A 740 -3.37 -3.88 -20.57
CA GLY A 740 -2.13 -4.57 -20.94
C GLY A 740 -2.31 -6.09 -21.06
N ILE A 741 -3.06 -6.69 -20.12
CA ILE A 741 -3.45 -8.11 -20.16
C ILE A 741 -4.22 -8.44 -21.44
N SER A 742 -5.19 -7.60 -21.80
CA SER A 742 -6.01 -7.80 -23.01
C SER A 742 -5.15 -7.72 -24.28
N ILE A 743 -4.23 -6.75 -24.36
CA ILE A 743 -3.32 -6.61 -25.51
C ILE A 743 -2.37 -7.81 -25.60
N ALA A 744 -1.77 -8.22 -24.48
CA ALA A 744 -0.88 -9.38 -24.44
C ALA A 744 -1.59 -10.66 -24.89
N HIS A 745 -2.83 -10.87 -24.45
CA HIS A 745 -3.64 -12.02 -24.85
C HIS A 745 -3.86 -12.09 -26.36
N HIS A 746 -4.14 -10.95 -27.03
CA HIS A 746 -4.33 -10.91 -28.49
C HIS A 746 -3.05 -11.15 -29.30
N ILE A 747 -1.90 -10.77 -28.77
CA ILE A 747 -0.60 -10.96 -29.42
C ILE A 747 -0.03 -12.37 -29.12
N GLY A 748 -0.68 -13.15 -28.23
CA GLY A 748 -0.25 -14.50 -27.86
C GLY A 748 0.89 -14.53 -26.83
N ILE A 749 1.10 -13.42 -26.10
CA ILE A 749 2.07 -13.32 -25.00
C ILE A 749 1.36 -13.69 -23.69
N ASP A 750 2.08 -14.30 -22.73
CA ASP A 750 1.54 -14.55 -21.38
C ASP A 750 1.02 -13.22 -20.79
N PRO A 751 -0.29 -13.09 -20.53
CA PRO A 751 -0.86 -11.85 -20.04
C PRO A 751 -0.33 -11.42 -18.66
N ARG A 752 0.23 -12.35 -17.87
CA ARG A 752 0.89 -12.03 -16.59
C ARG A 752 2.08 -11.11 -16.79
N VAL A 753 2.78 -11.21 -17.92
CA VAL A 753 3.96 -10.39 -18.25
C VAL A 753 3.58 -8.91 -18.38
N ALA A 754 2.44 -8.61 -19.02
CA ALA A 754 1.92 -7.25 -19.10
C ALA A 754 1.55 -6.69 -17.71
N ALA A 755 0.95 -7.53 -16.86
CA ALA A 755 0.63 -7.14 -15.48
C ALA A 755 1.89 -6.81 -14.66
N ILE A 756 2.98 -7.57 -14.83
CA ILE A 756 4.29 -7.30 -14.19
C ILE A 756 4.84 -5.94 -14.65
N VAL A 757 4.91 -5.71 -15.96
CA VAL A 757 5.46 -4.47 -16.51
C VAL A 757 4.67 -3.26 -16.06
N VAL A 758 3.34 -3.33 -16.09
CA VAL A 758 2.51 -2.23 -15.62
C VAL A 758 2.62 -2.06 -14.10
N GLY A 759 2.49 -3.14 -13.32
CA GLY A 759 2.51 -3.10 -11.85
C GLY A 759 3.82 -2.53 -11.29
N LEU A 760 4.97 -2.90 -11.87
CA LEU A 760 6.27 -2.31 -11.53
C LEU A 760 6.48 -0.95 -12.21
N GLY A 761 6.01 -0.78 -13.45
CA GLY A 761 6.17 0.45 -14.24
C GLY A 761 5.51 1.66 -13.58
N VAL A 762 4.36 1.48 -12.93
CA VAL A 762 3.69 2.58 -12.21
C VAL A 762 4.42 3.01 -10.93
N SER A 763 5.48 2.32 -10.52
CA SER A 763 6.33 2.75 -9.40
C SER A 763 7.48 3.67 -9.86
N ASN A 764 7.60 3.91 -11.17
CA ASN A 764 8.59 4.81 -11.77
C ASN A 764 8.20 6.30 -11.57
N SER A 765 8.14 6.76 -10.32
CA SER A 765 7.71 8.11 -9.93
C SER A 765 8.90 9.00 -9.52
N PHE A 766 9.95 9.04 -10.35
CA PHE A 766 11.20 9.77 -10.03
C PHE A 766 11.29 11.18 -10.64
N LEU A 767 10.56 11.45 -11.73
CA LEU A 767 10.68 12.70 -12.49
C LEU A 767 10.12 13.92 -11.72
N LEU A 768 9.05 13.72 -10.98
CA LEU A 768 8.34 14.77 -10.24
C LEU A 768 8.22 14.38 -8.77
N PRO A 769 8.16 15.36 -7.85
CA PRO A 769 7.98 15.10 -6.42
C PRO A 769 6.52 14.77 -6.05
N THR A 770 5.81 14.01 -6.90
CA THR A 770 4.42 13.59 -6.66
C THR A 770 4.33 12.40 -5.70
N HIS A 771 5.34 11.52 -5.69
CA HIS A 771 5.41 10.43 -4.73
C HIS A 771 5.65 10.96 -3.31
N GLN A 772 4.91 10.46 -2.32
CA GLN A 772 4.93 10.95 -0.93
C GLN A 772 6.34 11.06 -0.33
N VAL A 773 7.22 10.08 -0.61
CA VAL A 773 8.64 10.12 -0.18
C VAL A 773 9.41 11.29 -0.80
N ASN A 774 9.21 11.55 -2.09
CA ASN A 774 9.89 12.66 -2.77
C ASN A 774 9.36 14.00 -2.27
N ALA A 775 8.05 14.15 -2.09
CA ALA A 775 7.44 15.33 -1.50
C ALA A 775 7.96 15.62 -0.10
N LEU A 776 8.07 14.58 0.75
CA LEU A 776 8.61 14.68 2.12
C LEU A 776 10.06 15.19 2.13
N TYR A 777 10.89 14.72 1.21
CA TYR A 777 12.31 15.08 1.16
C TYR A 777 12.61 16.37 0.40
N MET A 778 11.66 16.86 -0.40
CA MET A 778 11.79 18.11 -1.14
C MET A 778 12.02 19.31 -0.21
N GLY A 779 11.27 19.40 0.88
CA GLY A 779 11.39 20.49 1.87
C GLY A 779 12.75 20.50 2.60
N PRO A 780 13.08 19.45 3.38
CA PRO A 780 14.33 19.39 4.13
C PRO A 780 15.60 19.37 3.26
N GLY A 781 15.48 18.90 2.01
CA GLY A 781 16.57 18.91 1.04
C GLY A 781 16.66 20.18 0.18
N GLU A 782 15.72 21.11 0.33
CA GLU A 782 15.59 22.33 -0.48
C GLU A 782 15.64 22.07 -2.00
N TYR A 783 15.08 20.95 -2.44
CA TYR A 783 15.11 20.53 -3.84
C TYR A 783 14.07 21.27 -4.66
N LYS A 784 14.39 21.56 -5.91
CA LYS A 784 13.44 22.09 -6.90
C LYS A 784 12.98 20.98 -7.83
N THR A 785 11.81 21.14 -8.45
CA THR A 785 11.29 20.18 -9.45
C THR A 785 12.29 19.89 -10.57
N ARG A 786 13.09 20.88 -10.97
CA ARG A 786 14.16 20.71 -11.97
C ARG A 786 15.23 19.70 -11.54
N ASP A 787 15.53 19.62 -10.24
CA ASP A 787 16.52 18.68 -9.71
C ASP A 787 16.01 17.24 -9.82
N TYR A 788 14.71 17.04 -9.52
CA TYR A 788 14.03 15.76 -9.72
C TYR A 788 13.99 15.35 -11.20
N ILE A 789 13.66 16.26 -12.12
CA ILE A 789 13.67 15.95 -13.56
C ILE A 789 15.08 15.54 -14.01
N SER A 790 16.12 16.24 -13.55
CA SER A 790 17.49 15.98 -14.00
C SER A 790 18.04 14.64 -13.50
N ILE A 791 17.81 14.30 -12.23
CA ILE A 791 18.36 13.08 -11.61
C ILE A 791 17.40 11.91 -11.80
N GLY A 792 16.12 12.14 -11.52
CA GLY A 792 15.04 11.18 -11.68
C GLY A 792 14.76 10.81 -13.13
N GLY A 793 15.01 11.71 -14.10
CA GLY A 793 14.88 11.39 -15.53
C GLY A 793 15.86 10.30 -15.98
N ILE A 794 17.14 10.40 -15.60
CA ILE A 794 18.14 9.36 -15.91
C ILE A 794 17.78 8.07 -15.18
N LEU A 795 17.42 8.15 -13.90
CA LEU A 795 17.00 6.98 -13.13
C LEU A 795 15.78 6.29 -13.74
N SER A 796 14.80 7.05 -14.26
CA SER A 796 13.60 6.53 -14.91
C SER A 796 13.93 5.77 -16.21
N VAL A 797 14.88 6.26 -17.00
CA VAL A 797 15.36 5.54 -18.19
C VAL A 797 16.04 4.22 -17.78
N ILE A 798 16.92 4.26 -16.77
CA ILE A 798 17.56 3.05 -16.22
C ILE A 798 16.49 2.07 -15.74
N TYR A 799 15.48 2.56 -15.02
CA TYR A 799 14.38 1.77 -14.49
C TYR A 799 13.61 1.05 -15.60
N ILE A 800 13.23 1.76 -16.66
CA ILE A 800 12.50 1.17 -17.80
C ILE A 800 13.35 0.13 -18.51
N VAL A 801 14.64 0.41 -18.77
CA VAL A 801 15.54 -0.54 -19.44
C VAL A 801 15.70 -1.81 -18.61
N VAL A 802 15.95 -1.69 -17.31
CA VAL A 802 16.11 -2.84 -16.42
C VAL A 802 14.80 -3.62 -16.28
N LEU A 803 13.66 -2.93 -16.12
CA LEU A 803 12.35 -3.55 -16.04
C LEU A 803 12.06 -4.38 -17.29
N VAL A 804 12.22 -3.79 -18.48
CA VAL A 804 11.95 -4.47 -19.76
C VAL A 804 12.94 -5.63 -19.97
N ALA A 805 14.24 -5.40 -19.75
CA ALA A 805 15.26 -6.44 -19.96
C ALA A 805 15.09 -7.64 -19.03
N MET A 806 14.82 -7.39 -17.75
CA MET A 806 14.60 -8.47 -16.76
C MET A 806 13.28 -9.19 -17.02
N THR A 807 12.21 -8.45 -17.34
CA THR A 807 10.92 -9.09 -17.64
C THR A 807 11.00 -9.95 -18.89
N TYR A 808 11.71 -9.47 -19.92
CA TYR A 808 12.01 -10.26 -21.11
C TYR A 808 12.78 -11.53 -20.72
N LEU A 809 13.93 -11.40 -20.05
CA LEU A 809 14.80 -12.55 -19.71
C LEU A 809 14.14 -13.64 -18.84
N PHE A 810 13.21 -13.28 -17.94
CA PHE A 810 12.59 -14.25 -17.04
C PHE A 810 11.29 -14.87 -17.56
N TYR A 811 10.59 -14.21 -18.49
CA TYR A 811 9.23 -14.59 -18.88
C TYR A 811 9.00 -14.73 -20.40
N LEU A 812 9.92 -14.27 -21.24
CA LEU A 812 9.86 -14.35 -22.71
C LEU A 812 11.14 -14.98 -23.28
#